data_AF-A0A1J1ADS1-F1
#
_entry.id   AF-A0A1J1ADS1-F1
#
_cell.length_a   1.000
_cell.length_b   1.000
_cell.length_c   1.000
_cell.angle_alpha   90.00
_cell.angle_beta   90.00
_cell.angle_gamma   90.00
#
_symmetry.space_group_name_H-M   'P 1'
#
loop_
_entity.id
_entity.type
_entity.pdbx_description
1 polymer ?
#
loop_
_entity_poly.entity_id
_entity_poly.type
_entity_poly.pdbx_seq_one_letter_code
_entity_poly.pdbx_strand_id
1 'polypeptide(L)'
;MGTEEGGGKDGATNPSVDPDGGEGVPKQSEVRFADETGAEAAESGAVSDPADLREAIQRGVTVAAQLQGALTRARLGQAATDADNLDTAVTNLIEGTVPVRKGVYSWLHFKWEYYLDEVGDPPRDDDGTPEPFDKAAYLGFDPEDVESALSYGDTRANALAELIEERTVNVQPDLDEDAFFSTVSGATTLTNRYDLERAVPMAKKTHFVEEERYWVNKPYAFVVIFHSRKENEKKYYLIEPYRTPIEADLREFLTEKLRTAIKYAEEGVTIGGSDAERRAVIERETDRLLNRYDLYDTSPDRGFRETIADGLDFGERDGLLGRLGDETGPVGRFRKWLAPEAEPEADSNPEALSGIAARPEPALLEADDPELNEYQVEKLRYFLGRDFTGYERIDGIKHDINVEDISCDGYESPVFVYHTDYEQLISNVTHGTEQLDDFVVKLAQRSGKGISKRQPQVDATLPDGSRAQLTLGTEVSDHGTNYTIRQFKDVPFTPVDLINWKTFSLEEMAFLWLCIENNKSLLFAGGTASGKTTSLNAVSLFVPSNAKIVSIEDTREVELPQRNWIASVTRPSFGEDEAGDIDEFDLLEAALRQRPDYIIMGEVRGEEGRTLFQVMSTGHTTYTTFHADNVSEVIKRFTTEPINVSKTLFTALDLVSIQASTRVRGKKVRRSRNITEIRRYDAENDEINVNDVFQWRPETDTYRSTAESTTLDEIKFDRGWSEAELQQQLFERRVVLASLIEQGLNTYSEVAATLQAYINDPETLLTLIANDELEEALGDLRELESVLIDVDPELEAMVPRPEPDEAILETTGEILDRAEEELFPEYRGERGAELVDILPEAGDIEASAETDGVRADEPDHSEDSSV
;
A
#
# COMPACT_ATOMS: atom_id res chain seq x y z
N MET A 1 8.88 -52.63 -35.96
CA MET A 1 9.82 -53.72 -35.59
C MET A 1 10.48 -53.26 -34.30
N GLY A 2 10.27 -53.78 -33.09
CA GLY A 2 9.68 -54.98 -32.49
C GLY A 2 10.28 -54.99 -31.07
N THR A 3 9.47 -54.92 -30.00
CA THR A 3 9.23 -55.98 -28.96
C THR A 3 10.50 -56.36 -28.17
N GLU A 4 10.57 -56.35 -26.82
CA GLU A 4 9.82 -57.11 -25.78
C GLU A 4 10.06 -56.43 -24.40
N GLU A 5 9.08 -56.24 -23.51
CA GLU A 5 8.53 -57.13 -22.46
C GLU A 5 9.48 -57.56 -21.31
N GLY A 6 9.06 -57.26 -20.07
CA GLY A 6 9.58 -57.83 -18.82
C GLY A 6 8.97 -57.16 -17.57
N GLY A 7 8.01 -57.81 -16.93
CA GLY A 7 7.26 -57.29 -15.76
C GLY A 7 7.76 -57.76 -14.39
N GLY A 8 7.04 -57.36 -13.32
CA GLY A 8 7.17 -58.01 -12.01
C GLY A 8 6.81 -57.18 -10.76
N LYS A 9 5.51 -57.12 -10.46
CA LYS A 9 4.80 -57.13 -9.15
C LYS A 9 5.35 -56.51 -7.85
N ASP A 10 4.39 -55.86 -7.20
CA ASP A 10 4.30 -55.28 -5.86
C ASP A 10 4.57 -56.24 -4.69
N GLY A 11 5.16 -55.68 -3.63
CA GLY A 11 5.30 -56.26 -2.30
C GLY A 11 5.31 -55.15 -1.24
N ALA A 12 4.34 -55.21 -0.34
CA ALA A 12 4.10 -54.29 0.76
C ALA A 12 5.13 -54.38 1.89
N THR A 13 5.34 -53.26 2.61
CA THR A 13 5.60 -53.25 4.07
C THR A 13 5.27 -51.88 4.67
N ASN A 14 4.43 -51.90 5.70
CA ASN A 14 4.12 -50.82 6.64
C ASN A 14 5.16 -50.82 7.79
N PRO A 15 5.35 -49.71 8.53
CA PRO A 15 5.07 -49.81 9.97
C PRO A 15 4.53 -48.53 10.67
N SER A 16 3.57 -48.77 11.58
CA SER A 16 3.31 -48.19 12.91
C SER A 16 3.66 -46.74 13.28
N VAL A 17 2.74 -46.06 14.00
CA VAL A 17 2.88 -45.60 15.42
C VAL A 17 1.59 -44.90 15.92
N ASP A 18 1.25 -45.17 17.19
CA ASP A 18 0.21 -44.64 18.12
C ASP A 18 0.42 -43.13 18.48
N PRO A 19 -0.51 -42.37 19.14
CA PRO A 19 -0.95 -42.65 20.53
C PRO A 19 -2.37 -42.19 21.01
N ASP A 20 -2.69 -42.64 22.24
CA ASP A 20 -3.58 -42.10 23.31
C ASP A 20 -4.08 -40.65 23.15
N GLY A 21 -5.27 -40.22 23.62
CA GLY A 21 -6.19 -40.74 24.64
C GLY A 21 -6.52 -39.62 25.66
N GLY A 22 -7.79 -39.29 25.89
CA GLY A 22 -8.21 -38.44 27.03
C GLY A 22 -9.57 -37.72 26.91
N GLU A 23 -10.66 -38.41 27.25
CA GLU A 23 -11.98 -37.80 27.55
C GLU A 23 -12.05 -37.24 28.98
N GLY A 24 -12.85 -36.17 29.18
CA GLY A 24 -13.34 -35.71 30.47
C GLY A 24 -14.86 -35.78 30.57
N VAL A 25 -15.38 -36.70 31.40
CA VAL A 25 -16.79 -36.91 31.76
C VAL A 25 -17.08 -36.28 33.13
N PRO A 26 -18.33 -35.84 33.44
CA PRO A 26 -19.10 -36.49 34.52
C PRO A 26 -20.60 -36.61 34.14
N LYS A 27 -21.28 -37.77 34.21
CA LYS A 27 -21.61 -38.73 35.29
C LYS A 27 -23.07 -38.59 35.80
N GLN A 28 -23.69 -39.77 35.96
CA GLN A 28 -24.81 -40.15 36.84
C GLN A 28 -26.25 -39.87 36.34
N SER A 29 -27.23 -40.78 36.43
CA SER A 29 -27.37 -42.02 37.24
C SER A 29 -28.46 -42.97 36.71
N GLU A 30 -28.22 -44.28 36.85
CA GLU A 30 -29.17 -45.41 36.72
C GLU A 30 -30.38 -45.31 37.67
N VAL A 31 -31.53 -45.86 37.24
CA VAL A 31 -32.43 -46.66 38.12
C VAL A 31 -32.94 -47.88 37.36
N ARG A 32 -32.76 -49.08 37.97
CA ARG A 32 -33.20 -50.42 37.54
C ARG A 32 -34.52 -50.82 38.20
N PHE A 33 -35.25 -51.79 37.62
CA PHE A 33 -35.89 -53.00 38.23
C PHE A 33 -36.42 -53.88 37.06
N ALA A 34 -35.95 -55.12 36.81
CA ALA A 34 -36.33 -56.43 37.40
C ALA A 34 -37.81 -56.81 37.11
N ASP A 35 -38.23 -58.00 36.66
CA ASP A 35 -37.62 -59.33 36.57
C ASP A 35 -38.54 -60.32 35.80
N GLU A 36 -38.04 -61.54 35.58
CA GLU A 36 -38.73 -62.85 35.49
C GLU A 36 -39.23 -63.52 34.17
N THR A 37 -38.48 -64.60 33.82
CA THR A 37 -38.90 -65.97 33.38
C THR A 37 -39.47 -66.17 31.96
N GLY A 38 -39.15 -67.20 31.18
CA GLY A 38 -38.38 -68.45 31.35
C GLY A 38 -38.72 -69.46 30.22
N ALA A 39 -37.91 -70.51 30.10
CA ALA A 39 -38.00 -71.72 29.25
C ALA A 39 -37.40 -71.62 27.82
N GLU A 40 -36.20 -72.14 27.54
CA GLU A 40 -35.70 -73.54 27.48
C GLU A 40 -36.29 -74.43 26.37
N ALA A 41 -35.34 -74.99 25.60
CA ALA A 41 -35.27 -76.34 25.02
C ALA A 41 -35.66 -76.59 23.53
N ALA A 42 -34.58 -76.94 22.79
CA ALA A 42 -34.39 -78.21 22.06
C ALA A 42 -34.68 -78.32 20.55
N GLU A 43 -33.58 -78.47 19.82
CA GLU A 43 -33.26 -79.57 18.88
C GLU A 43 -34.35 -80.13 17.95
N SER A 44 -34.15 -79.96 16.63
CA SER A 44 -33.84 -81.07 15.69
C SER A 44 -34.09 -80.64 14.22
N GLY A 45 -33.15 -80.98 13.33
CA GLY A 45 -33.32 -80.84 11.88
C GLY A 45 -32.09 -80.27 11.18
N ALA A 46 -31.17 -81.15 10.77
CA ALA A 46 -29.99 -80.78 9.99
C ALA A 46 -30.38 -80.22 8.61
N VAL A 47 -29.83 -79.05 8.27
CA VAL A 47 -29.85 -78.48 6.92
C VAL A 47 -28.45 -78.67 6.33
N SER A 48 -28.35 -79.53 5.32
CA SER A 48 -27.08 -80.01 4.73
C SER A 48 -26.65 -79.24 3.47
N ASP A 49 -27.18 -78.04 3.23
CA ASP A 49 -26.81 -77.18 2.11
C ASP A 49 -26.49 -75.75 2.60
N PRO A 50 -25.29 -75.18 2.31
CA PRO A 50 -24.95 -73.81 2.66
C PRO A 50 -25.91 -72.75 2.10
N ALA A 51 -26.63 -73.05 1.02
CA ALA A 51 -27.63 -72.14 0.44
C ALA A 51 -28.89 -72.01 1.32
N ASP A 52 -29.38 -73.12 1.88
CA ASP A 52 -30.55 -73.12 2.77
C ASP A 52 -30.24 -72.48 4.13
N LEU A 53 -28.99 -72.58 4.62
CA LEU A 53 -28.56 -71.90 5.85
C LEU A 53 -28.58 -70.37 5.68
N ARG A 54 -28.18 -69.88 4.51
CA ARG A 54 -28.28 -68.45 4.17
C ARG A 54 -29.73 -68.00 4.07
N GLU A 55 -30.61 -68.77 3.45
CA GLU A 55 -32.03 -68.40 3.34
C GLU A 55 -32.75 -68.43 4.71
N ALA A 56 -32.43 -69.40 5.57
CA ALA A 56 -32.96 -69.46 6.94
C ALA A 56 -32.47 -68.30 7.82
N ILE A 57 -31.19 -67.92 7.71
CA ILE A 57 -30.62 -66.74 8.39
C ILE A 57 -31.25 -65.46 7.85
N GLN A 58 -31.44 -65.33 6.54
CA GLN A 58 -32.01 -64.14 5.92
C GLN A 58 -33.50 -63.99 6.26
N ARG A 59 -34.27 -65.08 6.31
CA ARG A 59 -35.65 -65.07 6.83
C ARG A 59 -35.70 -64.77 8.32
N GLY A 60 -34.79 -65.33 9.13
CA GLY A 60 -34.69 -65.02 10.57
C GLY A 60 -34.34 -63.56 10.86
N VAL A 61 -33.40 -62.98 10.10
CA VAL A 61 -33.02 -61.56 10.17
C VAL A 61 -34.16 -60.67 9.68
N THR A 62 -34.90 -61.08 8.64
CA THR A 62 -36.04 -60.30 8.13
C THR A 62 -37.23 -60.33 9.10
N VAL A 63 -37.52 -61.48 9.71
CA VAL A 63 -38.57 -61.64 10.73
C VAL A 63 -38.18 -60.90 12.01
N ALA A 64 -36.92 -60.96 12.43
CA ALA A 64 -36.41 -60.19 13.55
C ALA A 64 -36.48 -58.68 13.28
N ALA A 65 -36.07 -58.20 12.10
CA ALA A 65 -36.15 -56.79 11.73
C ALA A 65 -37.61 -56.30 11.57
N GLN A 66 -38.52 -57.15 11.08
CA GLN A 66 -39.95 -56.84 11.04
C GLN A 66 -40.59 -56.83 12.43
N LEU A 67 -40.24 -57.77 13.31
CA LEU A 67 -40.68 -57.78 14.71
C LEU A 67 -40.11 -56.59 15.48
N GLN A 68 -38.85 -56.23 15.26
CA GLN A 68 -38.21 -55.07 15.88
C GLN A 68 -38.81 -53.78 15.33
N GLY A 69 -39.07 -53.67 14.03
CA GLY A 69 -39.78 -52.54 13.42
C GLY A 69 -41.24 -52.42 13.85
N ALA A 70 -41.92 -53.54 14.10
CA ALA A 70 -43.28 -53.58 14.64
C ALA A 70 -43.33 -53.26 16.13
N LEU A 71 -42.38 -53.76 16.93
CA LEU A 71 -42.19 -53.40 18.35
C LEU A 71 -41.80 -51.93 18.50
N THR A 72 -40.95 -51.40 17.63
CA THR A 72 -40.58 -49.98 17.62
C THR A 72 -41.75 -49.12 17.18
N ARG A 73 -42.55 -49.52 16.19
CA ARG A 73 -43.81 -48.82 15.83
C ARG A 73 -44.87 -48.91 16.92
N ALA A 74 -45.00 -50.05 17.58
CA ALA A 74 -45.92 -50.21 18.71
C ALA A 74 -45.47 -49.39 19.92
N ARG A 75 -44.16 -49.34 20.20
CA ARG A 75 -43.58 -48.48 21.25
C ARG A 75 -43.66 -47.00 20.91
N LEU A 76 -43.48 -46.61 19.64
CA LEU A 76 -43.68 -45.24 19.19
C LEU A 76 -45.16 -44.85 19.22
N GLY A 77 -46.07 -45.75 18.84
CA GLY A 77 -47.51 -45.54 18.95
C GLY A 77 -47.98 -45.48 20.40
N GLN A 78 -47.43 -46.33 21.27
CA GLN A 78 -47.68 -46.29 22.71
C GLN A 78 -47.09 -45.03 23.33
N ALA A 79 -45.86 -44.65 22.98
CA ALA A 79 -45.24 -43.41 23.43
C ALA A 79 -45.97 -42.17 22.91
N ALA A 80 -46.52 -42.20 21.69
CA ALA A 80 -47.37 -41.13 21.16
C ALA A 80 -48.73 -41.08 21.87
N THR A 81 -49.32 -42.24 22.20
CA THR A 81 -50.57 -42.30 22.98
C THR A 81 -50.35 -41.87 24.43
N ASP A 82 -49.23 -42.26 25.03
CA ASP A 82 -48.82 -41.85 26.38
C ASP A 82 -48.45 -40.37 26.39
N ALA A 83 -47.82 -39.85 25.33
CA ALA A 83 -47.58 -38.42 25.14
C ALA A 83 -48.88 -37.64 24.95
N ASP A 84 -49.84 -38.12 24.16
CA ASP A 84 -51.16 -37.49 24.00
C ASP A 84 -51.96 -37.53 25.31
N ASN A 85 -51.90 -38.63 26.05
CA ASN A 85 -52.55 -38.75 27.36
C ASN A 85 -51.88 -37.85 28.40
N LEU A 86 -50.55 -37.73 28.37
CA LEU A 86 -49.79 -36.82 29.22
C LEU A 86 -50.07 -35.37 28.83
N ASP A 87 -50.11 -35.05 27.53
CA ASP A 87 -50.41 -33.73 26.99
C ASP A 87 -51.85 -33.33 27.32
N THR A 88 -52.81 -34.25 27.23
CA THR A 88 -54.20 -34.03 27.67
C THR A 88 -54.28 -33.83 29.18
N ALA A 89 -53.57 -34.64 29.98
CA ALA A 89 -53.55 -34.52 31.43
C ALA A 89 -52.86 -33.22 31.88
N VAL A 90 -51.78 -32.82 31.22
CA VAL A 90 -51.02 -31.58 31.43
C VAL A 90 -51.84 -30.38 30.98
N THR A 91 -52.51 -30.45 29.83
CA THR A 91 -53.42 -29.41 29.33
C THR A 91 -54.60 -29.18 30.27
N ASN A 92 -55.22 -30.25 30.78
CA ASN A 92 -56.27 -30.17 31.81
C ASN A 92 -55.74 -29.65 33.16
N LEU A 93 -54.46 -29.87 33.48
CA LEU A 93 -53.82 -29.28 34.66
C LEU A 93 -53.50 -27.78 34.47
N ILE A 94 -53.28 -27.37 33.22
CA ILE A 94 -52.86 -26.03 32.79
C ILE A 94 -54.04 -25.09 32.52
N GLU A 95 -55.26 -25.59 32.29
CA GLU A 95 -56.48 -24.77 32.09
C GLU A 95 -56.79 -23.80 33.27
N GLY A 96 -56.07 -23.88 34.38
CA GLY A 96 -56.11 -22.90 35.48
C GLY A 96 -54.93 -21.91 35.58
N THR A 97 -53.83 -22.08 34.85
CA THR A 97 -52.65 -21.18 34.93
C THR A 97 -51.98 -20.98 33.57
N VAL A 98 -51.97 -19.74 33.09
CA VAL A 98 -51.36 -19.32 31.81
C VAL A 98 -49.85 -19.66 31.80
N PRO A 99 -49.36 -20.61 30.98
CA PRO A 99 -47.94 -20.91 30.92
C PRO A 99 -47.29 -20.18 29.74
N VAL A 100 -46.32 -19.31 30.04
CA VAL A 100 -45.43 -18.75 29.03
C VAL A 100 -44.34 -19.80 28.73
N ARG A 101 -44.36 -20.43 27.55
CA ARG A 101 -43.23 -21.24 27.04
C ARG A 101 -42.32 -20.34 26.20
N LYS A 102 -41.07 -20.16 26.62
CA LYS A 102 -40.05 -19.42 25.85
C LYS A 102 -39.78 -20.17 24.54
N GLY A 103 -39.96 -19.50 23.40
CA GLY A 103 -39.66 -20.04 22.07
C GLY A 103 -40.86 -20.46 21.20
N VAL A 104 -42.11 -20.34 21.67
CA VAL A 104 -43.30 -20.57 20.82
C VAL A 104 -44.05 -19.25 20.65
N TYR A 105 -43.92 -18.63 19.48
CA TYR A 105 -44.71 -17.46 19.10
C TYR A 105 -46.03 -17.94 18.49
N SER A 106 -47.13 -17.77 19.22
CA SER A 106 -48.46 -18.23 18.77
C SER A 106 -49.27 -17.06 18.21
N TRP A 107 -50.36 -17.37 17.51
CA TRP A 107 -51.34 -16.37 17.10
C TRP A 107 -51.89 -15.52 18.25
N LEU A 108 -51.85 -16.02 19.49
CA LEU A 108 -52.22 -15.22 20.65
C LEU A 108 -51.18 -14.13 20.94
N HIS A 109 -49.88 -14.42 20.79
CA HIS A 109 -48.81 -13.44 20.96
C HIS A 109 -48.86 -12.37 19.87
N PHE A 110 -49.02 -12.79 18.61
CA PHE A 110 -49.23 -11.86 17.49
C PHE A 110 -50.43 -10.93 17.71
N LYS A 111 -51.55 -11.49 18.22
CA LYS A 111 -52.74 -10.69 18.53
C LYS A 111 -52.44 -9.61 19.57
N TRP A 112 -51.74 -9.94 20.64
CA TRP A 112 -51.38 -8.98 21.69
C TRP A 112 -50.46 -7.85 21.19
N GLU A 113 -49.65 -8.12 20.18
CA GLU A 113 -48.66 -7.16 19.67
C GLU A 113 -49.22 -6.26 18.55
N TYR A 114 -50.10 -6.80 17.70
CA TYR A 114 -50.51 -6.14 16.45
C TYR A 114 -52.02 -6.01 16.23
N TYR A 115 -52.87 -6.62 17.06
CA TYR A 115 -54.32 -6.61 16.85
C TYR A 115 -55.14 -6.22 18.07
N LEU A 116 -54.75 -6.59 19.29
CA LEU A 116 -55.42 -6.17 20.52
C LEU A 116 -54.87 -4.80 20.95
N ASP A 117 -55.70 -4.01 21.62
CA ASP A 117 -55.27 -2.75 22.23
C ASP A 117 -54.47 -2.95 23.53
N GLU A 118 -53.99 -1.85 24.14
CA GLU A 118 -53.17 -1.87 25.37
C GLU A 118 -53.86 -2.54 26.57
N VAL A 119 -55.18 -2.73 26.53
CA VAL A 119 -55.98 -3.37 27.60
C VAL A 119 -56.39 -4.80 27.23
N GLY A 120 -56.08 -5.24 26.00
CA GLY A 120 -56.33 -6.60 25.50
C GLY A 120 -57.67 -6.78 24.78
N ASP A 121 -58.34 -5.70 24.42
CA ASP A 121 -59.62 -5.75 23.69
C ASP A 121 -59.39 -5.72 22.16
N PRO A 122 -60.18 -6.45 21.36
CA PRO A 122 -60.10 -6.41 19.91
C PRO A 122 -60.69 -5.10 19.34
N PRO A 123 -60.16 -4.59 18.21
CA PRO A 123 -60.67 -3.41 17.52
C PRO A 123 -62.14 -3.63 17.16
N ARG A 124 -62.92 -2.55 17.23
CA ARG A 124 -64.36 -2.57 17.00
C ARG A 124 -64.70 -1.73 15.79
N ASP A 125 -65.66 -2.19 15.02
CA ASP A 125 -66.24 -1.46 13.90
C ASP A 125 -67.10 -0.26 14.38
N ASP A 126 -67.55 0.54 13.44
CA ASP A 126 -68.33 1.78 13.68
C ASP A 126 -69.66 1.52 14.43
N ASP A 127 -70.16 0.28 14.44
CA ASP A 127 -71.37 -0.13 15.14
C ASP A 127 -71.08 -0.73 16.54
N GLY A 128 -69.80 -0.73 16.97
CA GLY A 128 -69.34 -1.19 18.27
C GLY A 128 -69.16 -2.71 18.38
N THR A 129 -69.17 -3.43 17.26
CA THR A 129 -68.98 -4.88 17.18
C THR A 129 -67.48 -5.19 17.04
N PRO A 130 -66.94 -6.16 17.78
CA PRO A 130 -65.55 -6.60 17.60
C PRO A 130 -65.28 -7.10 16.18
N GLU A 131 -64.31 -6.53 15.50
CA GLU A 131 -63.84 -7.02 14.21
C GLU A 131 -63.19 -8.38 14.38
N PRO A 132 -63.54 -9.41 13.59
CA PRO A 132 -62.95 -10.74 13.75
C PRO A 132 -61.48 -10.76 13.30
N PHE A 133 -60.61 -11.38 14.09
CA PHE A 133 -59.22 -11.59 13.70
C PHE A 133 -59.10 -12.57 12.54
N ASP A 134 -58.75 -12.06 11.37
CA ASP A 134 -58.49 -12.85 10.17
C ASP A 134 -56.98 -13.01 9.95
N LYS A 135 -56.46 -14.20 10.24
CA LYS A 135 -55.05 -14.55 10.05
C LYS A 135 -54.59 -14.37 8.59
N ALA A 136 -55.46 -14.67 7.62
CA ALA A 136 -55.12 -14.60 6.21
C ALA A 136 -54.97 -13.14 5.74
N ALA A 137 -55.78 -12.23 6.28
CA ALA A 137 -55.66 -10.80 6.02
C ALA A 137 -54.33 -10.21 6.52
N TYR A 138 -53.80 -10.71 7.64
CA TYR A 138 -52.51 -10.27 8.19
C TYR A 138 -51.29 -10.89 7.50
N LEU A 139 -51.37 -12.16 7.06
CA LEU A 139 -50.27 -12.82 6.33
C LEU A 139 -50.25 -12.49 4.84
N GLY A 140 -51.38 -12.11 4.26
CA GLY A 140 -51.56 -11.98 2.80
C GLY A 140 -51.65 -13.33 2.07
N PHE A 141 -51.64 -14.45 2.78
CA PHE A 141 -51.80 -15.82 2.27
C PHE A 141 -52.44 -16.73 3.35
N ASP A 142 -52.88 -17.94 2.98
CA ASP A 142 -53.54 -18.86 3.92
C ASP A 142 -52.55 -19.34 5.00
N PRO A 143 -52.88 -19.24 6.31
CA PRO A 143 -52.02 -19.72 7.39
C PRO A 143 -51.63 -21.20 7.31
N GLU A 144 -52.41 -22.05 6.63
CA GLU A 144 -52.04 -23.46 6.40
C GLU A 144 -50.86 -23.60 5.42
N ASP A 145 -50.59 -22.57 4.61
CA ASP A 145 -49.51 -22.53 3.62
C ASP A 145 -48.21 -21.93 4.15
N VAL A 146 -48.08 -21.65 5.45
CA VAL A 146 -46.86 -21.03 6.04
C VAL A 146 -45.61 -21.85 5.77
N GLU A 147 -45.66 -23.18 5.91
CA GLU A 147 -44.52 -24.05 5.59
C GLU A 147 -44.16 -23.98 4.10
N SER A 148 -45.17 -23.94 3.23
CA SER A 148 -45.00 -23.78 1.79
C SER A 148 -44.38 -22.42 1.43
N ALA A 149 -44.80 -21.34 2.10
CA ALA A 149 -44.26 -19.99 1.92
C ALA A 149 -42.80 -19.88 2.41
N LEU A 150 -42.47 -20.48 3.56
CA LEU A 150 -41.09 -20.55 4.06
C LEU A 150 -40.19 -21.38 3.15
N SER A 151 -40.65 -22.54 2.66
CA SER A 151 -39.91 -23.36 1.70
C SER A 151 -39.69 -22.64 0.36
N TYR A 152 -40.68 -21.88 -0.10
CA TYR A 152 -40.53 -21.02 -1.27
C TYR A 152 -39.51 -19.90 -1.02
N GLY A 153 -39.56 -19.26 0.16
CA GLY A 153 -38.59 -18.25 0.60
C GLY A 153 -37.17 -18.79 0.64
N ASP A 154 -36.95 -19.96 1.22
CA ASP A 154 -35.66 -20.65 1.26
C ASP A 154 -35.14 -20.98 -0.15
N THR A 155 -36.02 -21.51 -1.02
CA THR A 155 -35.67 -21.77 -2.43
C THR A 155 -35.24 -20.49 -3.15
N ARG A 156 -35.92 -19.37 -2.91
CA ARG A 156 -35.57 -18.06 -3.49
C ARG A 156 -34.29 -17.49 -2.89
N ALA A 157 -34.08 -17.66 -1.60
CA ALA A 157 -32.86 -17.24 -0.92
C ALA A 157 -31.64 -18.00 -1.45
N ASN A 158 -31.75 -19.33 -1.63
CA ASN A 158 -30.69 -20.15 -2.22
C ASN A 158 -30.41 -19.76 -3.68
N ALA A 159 -31.45 -19.54 -4.50
CA ALA A 159 -31.28 -19.07 -5.87
C ALA A 159 -30.65 -17.67 -5.94
N LEU A 160 -30.95 -16.79 -4.98
CA LEU A 160 -30.32 -15.48 -4.88
C LEU A 160 -28.86 -15.60 -4.42
N ALA A 161 -28.57 -16.49 -3.47
CA ALA A 161 -27.20 -16.75 -3.00
C ALA A 161 -26.32 -17.29 -4.13
N GLU A 162 -26.81 -18.25 -4.91
CA GLU A 162 -26.12 -18.75 -6.12
C GLU A 162 -25.89 -17.61 -7.12
N LEU A 163 -26.88 -16.75 -7.34
CA LEU A 163 -26.73 -15.61 -8.25
C LEU A 163 -25.70 -14.60 -7.75
N ILE A 164 -25.65 -14.34 -6.44
CA ILE A 164 -24.64 -13.46 -5.83
C ILE A 164 -23.26 -14.08 -6.01
N GLU A 165 -23.08 -15.36 -5.69
CA GLU A 165 -21.81 -16.08 -5.86
C GLU A 165 -21.32 -16.08 -7.32
N GLU A 166 -22.24 -16.19 -8.29
CA GLU A 166 -21.89 -16.13 -9.70
C GLU A 166 -21.54 -14.71 -10.18
N ARG A 167 -22.22 -13.67 -9.66
CA ARG A 167 -22.19 -12.30 -10.19
C ARG A 167 -21.31 -11.33 -9.43
N THR A 168 -20.83 -11.70 -8.25
CA THR A 168 -20.01 -10.83 -7.39
C THR A 168 -18.59 -11.37 -7.25
N VAL A 169 -17.66 -10.47 -7.01
CA VAL A 169 -16.26 -10.82 -6.75
C VAL A 169 -16.12 -11.34 -5.33
N ASN A 170 -15.35 -12.42 -5.15
CA ASN A 170 -15.01 -12.92 -3.81
C ASN A 170 -14.00 -11.97 -3.15
N VAL A 171 -14.47 -11.23 -2.15
CA VAL A 171 -13.65 -10.28 -1.39
C VAL A 171 -13.27 -10.84 -0.04
N GLN A 172 -12.31 -10.21 0.63
CA GLN A 172 -11.93 -10.62 1.97
C GLN A 172 -13.08 -10.40 2.96
N PRO A 173 -13.41 -11.41 3.78
CA PRO A 173 -14.50 -11.30 4.76
C PRO A 173 -14.16 -10.37 5.93
N ASP A 174 -12.86 -10.18 6.23
CA ASP A 174 -12.38 -9.42 7.38
C ASP A 174 -12.16 -7.92 7.08
N LEU A 175 -12.29 -7.51 5.81
CA LEU A 175 -12.15 -6.11 5.41
C LEU A 175 -13.45 -5.35 5.67
N ASP A 176 -13.37 -4.28 6.47
CA ASP A 176 -14.48 -3.34 6.65
C ASP A 176 -14.62 -2.47 5.38
N GLU A 177 -15.53 -2.85 4.48
CA GLU A 177 -15.75 -2.14 3.22
C GLU A 177 -16.31 -0.73 3.43
N ASP A 178 -17.14 -0.52 4.45
CA ASP A 178 -17.72 0.80 4.74
C ASP A 178 -16.64 1.77 5.21
N ALA A 179 -15.74 1.31 6.08
CA ALA A 179 -14.55 2.07 6.46
C ALA A 179 -13.62 2.33 5.26
N PHE A 180 -13.37 1.32 4.43
CA PHE A 180 -12.47 1.44 3.28
C PHE A 180 -12.95 2.46 2.24
N PHE A 181 -14.26 2.50 1.98
CA PHE A 181 -14.89 3.41 1.03
C PHE A 181 -15.37 4.72 1.68
N SER A 182 -14.82 5.09 2.83
CA SER A 182 -15.07 6.37 3.48
C SER A 182 -13.89 7.34 3.31
N THR A 183 -14.18 8.61 3.06
CA THR A 183 -13.23 9.72 3.09
C THR A 183 -12.95 10.13 4.55
N VAL A 184 -11.92 10.95 4.77
CA VAL A 184 -11.61 11.51 6.10
C VAL A 184 -12.80 12.30 6.68
N SER A 185 -13.60 12.93 5.81
CA SER A 185 -14.83 13.64 6.16
C SER A 185 -16.06 12.74 6.39
N GLY A 186 -15.91 11.41 6.27
CA GLY A 186 -16.99 10.44 6.43
C GLY A 186 -17.94 10.32 5.22
N ALA A 187 -17.60 10.92 4.08
CA ALA A 187 -18.35 10.77 2.83
C ALA A 187 -17.90 9.50 2.07
N THR A 188 -18.71 8.97 1.16
CA THR A 188 -18.31 7.82 0.33
C THR A 188 -17.26 8.25 -0.70
N THR A 189 -16.23 7.42 -0.91
CA THR A 189 -15.20 7.65 -1.92
C THR A 189 -15.77 7.65 -3.34
N LEU A 190 -15.09 8.35 -4.26
CA LEU A 190 -15.52 8.41 -5.66
C LEU A 190 -15.57 6.99 -6.25
N THR A 191 -14.48 6.22 -6.13
CA THR A 191 -14.45 4.81 -6.53
C THR A 191 -14.90 3.94 -5.38
N ASN A 192 -15.80 2.99 -5.66
CA ASN A 192 -16.43 2.15 -4.63
C ASN A 192 -16.61 0.69 -5.10
N ARG A 193 -17.35 -0.11 -4.31
CA ARG A 193 -17.62 -1.53 -4.59
C ARG A 193 -18.20 -1.79 -5.98
N TYR A 194 -19.04 -0.89 -6.50
CA TYR A 194 -19.60 -1.05 -7.84
C TYR A 194 -18.53 -1.04 -8.93
N ASP A 195 -17.53 -0.18 -8.79
CA ASP A 195 -16.45 -0.02 -9.77
C ASP A 195 -15.56 -1.27 -9.78
N LEU A 196 -15.31 -1.87 -8.61
CA LEU A 196 -14.67 -3.18 -8.49
C LEU A 196 -15.42 -4.26 -9.26
N GLU A 197 -16.73 -4.34 -9.05
CA GLU A 197 -17.59 -5.33 -9.72
C GLU A 197 -17.67 -5.14 -11.24
N ARG A 198 -17.50 -3.90 -11.72
CA ARG A 198 -17.47 -3.57 -13.15
C ARG A 198 -16.10 -3.80 -13.78
N ALA A 199 -15.02 -3.62 -13.03
CA ALA A 199 -13.66 -3.83 -13.51
C ALA A 199 -13.34 -5.32 -13.75
N VAL A 200 -13.94 -6.24 -12.98
CA VAL A 200 -13.73 -7.68 -13.12
C VAL A 200 -14.70 -8.29 -14.13
N PRO A 201 -14.21 -8.91 -15.24
CA PRO A 201 -15.06 -9.59 -16.20
C PRO A 201 -15.89 -10.70 -15.55
N MET A 202 -17.15 -10.82 -15.97
CA MET A 202 -18.12 -11.80 -15.42
C MET A 202 -17.59 -13.24 -15.40
N ALA A 203 -16.88 -13.66 -16.45
CA ALA A 203 -16.31 -15.01 -16.53
C ALA A 203 -15.18 -15.28 -15.50
N LYS A 204 -14.60 -14.22 -14.92
CA LYS A 204 -13.48 -14.29 -13.97
C LYS A 204 -13.92 -14.30 -12.51
N LYS A 205 -15.07 -13.68 -12.20
CA LYS A 205 -15.56 -13.47 -10.82
C LYS A 205 -15.59 -14.75 -9.97
N THR A 206 -16.09 -15.85 -10.53
CA THR A 206 -16.25 -17.13 -9.82
C THR A 206 -14.95 -17.77 -9.34
N HIS A 207 -13.82 -17.44 -9.96
CA HIS A 207 -12.53 -18.04 -9.63
C HIS A 207 -11.48 -17.02 -9.20
N PHE A 208 -11.85 -15.75 -9.10
CA PHE A 208 -11.01 -14.69 -8.56
C PHE A 208 -11.31 -14.56 -7.08
N VAL A 209 -10.27 -14.60 -6.27
CA VAL A 209 -10.34 -14.41 -4.82
C VAL A 209 -9.41 -13.29 -4.45
N GLU A 210 -9.94 -12.29 -3.76
CA GLU A 210 -9.14 -11.17 -3.27
C GLU A 210 -8.13 -11.64 -2.22
N GLU A 211 -6.85 -11.35 -2.48
CA GLU A 211 -5.75 -11.56 -1.54
C GLU A 211 -5.33 -10.27 -0.85
N GLU A 212 -5.52 -9.12 -1.48
CA GLU A 212 -5.17 -7.83 -0.90
C GLU A 212 -5.89 -6.68 -1.61
N ARG A 213 -6.17 -5.60 -0.87
CA ARG A 213 -6.74 -4.36 -1.39
C ARG A 213 -6.16 -3.16 -0.65
N TYR A 214 -5.71 -2.15 -1.40
CA TYR A 214 -5.20 -0.89 -0.84
C TYR A 214 -5.41 0.28 -1.80
N TRP A 215 -5.47 1.49 -1.26
CA TRP A 215 -5.58 2.74 -2.04
C TRP A 215 -4.24 3.11 -2.68
N VAL A 216 -4.28 3.64 -3.90
CA VAL A 216 -3.09 4.19 -4.59
C VAL A 216 -3.25 5.67 -4.94
N ASN A 217 -4.48 6.15 -5.11
CA ASN A 217 -4.79 7.56 -5.31
C ASN A 217 -6.19 7.82 -4.75
N LYS A 218 -6.31 7.89 -3.42
CA LYS A 218 -7.61 8.07 -2.75
C LYS A 218 -8.15 9.49 -3.04
N PRO A 219 -9.43 9.68 -3.37
CA PRO A 219 -10.54 8.72 -3.42
C PRO A 219 -10.81 8.11 -4.83
N TYR A 220 -9.88 8.26 -5.78
CA TYR A 220 -10.08 7.97 -7.19
C TYR A 220 -9.66 6.56 -7.62
N ALA A 221 -8.57 6.00 -7.11
CA ALA A 221 -8.07 4.72 -7.56
C ALA A 221 -7.49 3.86 -6.43
N PHE A 222 -7.82 2.57 -6.48
CA PHE A 222 -7.29 1.56 -5.58
C PHE A 222 -6.94 0.29 -6.36
N VAL A 223 -6.13 -0.56 -5.76
CA VAL A 223 -5.65 -1.80 -6.35
C VAL A 223 -6.24 -2.99 -5.60
N VAL A 224 -6.53 -4.05 -6.36
CA VAL A 224 -6.87 -5.36 -5.81
C VAL A 224 -5.93 -6.41 -6.39
N ILE A 225 -5.28 -7.17 -5.51
CA ILE A 225 -4.51 -8.35 -5.88
C ILE A 225 -5.43 -9.56 -5.79
N PHE A 226 -5.68 -10.20 -6.93
CA PHE A 226 -6.51 -11.40 -7.01
C PHE A 226 -5.66 -12.65 -7.17
N HIS A 227 -6.01 -13.72 -6.45
CA HIS A 227 -5.60 -15.08 -6.80
C HIS A 227 -6.63 -15.74 -7.72
N SER A 228 -6.21 -16.06 -8.94
CA SER A 228 -7.00 -16.85 -9.89
C SER A 228 -6.91 -18.33 -9.52
N ARG A 229 -7.96 -18.91 -8.93
CA ARG A 229 -8.01 -20.36 -8.61
C ARG A 229 -7.91 -21.26 -9.85
N LYS A 230 -8.29 -20.72 -11.02
CA LYS A 230 -8.27 -21.45 -12.30
C LYS A 230 -6.87 -21.54 -12.90
N GLU A 231 -6.14 -20.42 -12.89
CA GLU A 231 -4.80 -20.30 -13.50
C GLU A 231 -3.69 -20.49 -12.46
N ASN A 232 -4.05 -20.50 -11.17
CA ASN A 232 -3.16 -20.55 -10.01
C ASN A 232 -2.06 -19.48 -10.05
N GLU A 233 -2.45 -18.26 -10.41
CA GLU A 233 -1.57 -17.11 -10.51
C GLU A 233 -2.24 -15.87 -9.90
N LYS A 234 -1.41 -14.91 -9.51
CA LYS A 234 -1.85 -13.64 -8.96
C LYS A 234 -2.03 -12.63 -10.08
N LYS A 235 -3.00 -11.73 -9.95
CA LYS A 235 -3.33 -10.70 -10.93
C LYS A 235 -3.45 -9.36 -10.23
N TYR A 236 -2.92 -8.32 -10.87
CA TYR A 236 -3.01 -6.94 -10.40
C TYR A 236 -4.22 -6.27 -11.06
N TYR A 237 -5.17 -5.76 -10.30
CA TYR A 237 -6.32 -5.04 -10.86
C TYR A 237 -6.33 -3.61 -10.34
N LEU A 238 -6.04 -2.67 -11.24
CA LEU A 238 -6.27 -1.26 -11.00
C LEU A 238 -7.77 -0.97 -11.15
N ILE A 239 -8.37 -0.43 -10.09
CA ILE A 239 -9.79 -0.06 -10.04
C ILE A 239 -9.89 1.46 -10.06
N GLU A 240 -10.59 1.97 -11.07
CA GLU A 240 -10.87 3.39 -11.29
C GLU A 240 -12.39 3.56 -11.45
N PRO A 241 -12.94 4.79 -11.36
CA PRO A 241 -14.38 4.99 -11.49
C PRO A 241 -14.91 4.46 -12.83
N TYR A 242 -15.94 3.62 -12.78
CA TYR A 242 -16.56 3.09 -13.98
C TYR A 242 -17.25 4.22 -14.75
N ARG A 243 -17.08 4.22 -16.08
CA ARG A 243 -17.73 5.17 -16.99
C ARG A 243 -18.82 4.50 -17.79
N THR A 244 -19.96 5.16 -17.88
CA THR A 244 -21.00 4.76 -18.84
C THR A 244 -20.56 5.08 -20.28
N PRO A 245 -21.19 4.50 -21.32
CA PRO A 245 -20.88 4.84 -22.71
C PRO A 245 -21.00 6.34 -23.01
N ILE A 246 -22.03 7.00 -22.47
CA ILE A 246 -22.26 8.45 -22.65
C ILE A 246 -21.14 9.25 -21.98
N GLU A 247 -20.72 8.88 -20.76
CA GLU A 247 -19.59 9.53 -20.07
C GLU A 247 -18.27 9.34 -20.84
N ALA A 248 -18.08 8.19 -21.49
CA ALA A 248 -16.90 7.93 -22.30
C ALA A 248 -16.86 8.81 -23.56
N ASP A 249 -18.00 8.94 -24.27
CA ASP A 249 -18.17 9.79 -25.43
C ASP A 249 -17.98 11.28 -25.06
N LEU A 250 -18.56 11.70 -23.94
CA LEU A 250 -18.42 13.07 -23.45
C LEU A 250 -16.97 13.40 -23.09
N ARG A 251 -16.25 12.50 -22.41
CA ARG A 251 -14.83 12.67 -22.13
C ARG A 251 -14.02 12.82 -23.43
N GLU A 252 -14.28 11.98 -24.44
CA GLU A 252 -13.59 12.09 -25.73
C GLU A 252 -13.83 13.45 -26.39
N PHE A 253 -15.09 13.90 -26.41
CA PHE A 253 -15.46 15.22 -26.90
C PHE A 253 -14.74 16.34 -26.15
N LEU A 254 -14.72 16.31 -24.81
CA LEU A 254 -14.06 17.31 -23.97
C LEU A 254 -12.55 17.30 -24.21
N THR A 255 -11.92 16.13 -24.33
CA THR A 255 -10.49 15.99 -24.64
C THR A 255 -10.13 16.67 -25.96
N GLU A 256 -10.92 16.50 -27.02
CA GLU A 256 -10.67 17.21 -28.29
C GLU A 256 -10.78 18.73 -28.16
N LYS A 257 -11.79 19.20 -27.40
CA LYS A 257 -11.98 20.64 -27.16
C LYS A 257 -10.88 21.23 -26.30
N LEU A 258 -10.45 20.53 -25.26
CA LEU A 258 -9.34 20.94 -24.38
C LEU A 258 -8.03 21.02 -25.16
N ARG A 259 -7.70 20.00 -25.96
CA ARG A 259 -6.49 20.02 -26.82
C ARG A 259 -6.48 21.23 -27.75
N THR A 260 -7.65 21.58 -28.27
CA THR A 260 -7.81 22.79 -29.10
C THR A 260 -7.64 24.07 -28.28
N ALA A 261 -8.30 24.16 -27.11
CA ALA A 261 -8.24 25.34 -26.24
C ALA A 261 -6.81 25.63 -25.75
N ILE A 262 -6.09 24.60 -25.29
CA ILE A 262 -4.71 24.70 -24.82
C ILE A 262 -3.79 25.21 -25.93
N LYS A 263 -3.90 24.65 -27.13
CA LYS A 263 -3.12 25.08 -28.30
C LYS A 263 -3.31 26.58 -28.65
N TYR A 264 -4.48 27.14 -28.38
CA TYR A 264 -4.75 28.57 -28.62
C TYR A 264 -4.50 29.45 -27.39
N ALA A 265 -4.37 28.88 -26.19
CA ALA A 265 -3.94 29.57 -24.98
C ALA A 265 -2.41 29.82 -24.95
N GLU A 266 -1.65 29.05 -25.73
CA GLU A 266 -0.18 29.16 -25.91
C GLU A 266 0.33 30.52 -26.43
N GLU A 267 -0.52 31.48 -26.82
CA GLU A 267 -0.06 32.85 -27.13
C GLU A 267 0.31 33.67 -25.86
N GLY A 268 0.10 33.14 -24.64
CA GLY A 268 0.43 33.85 -23.39
C GLY A 268 1.00 33.03 -22.23
N VAL A 269 1.15 31.70 -22.35
CA VAL A 269 1.67 30.85 -21.26
C VAL A 269 3.02 30.27 -21.70
N THR A 270 4.08 30.63 -20.99
CA THR A 270 5.45 30.23 -21.26
C THR A 270 5.63 28.71 -21.24
N ILE A 271 6.33 28.19 -22.25
CA ILE A 271 6.96 26.86 -22.26
C ILE A 271 7.94 26.84 -21.08
N GLY A 272 7.52 26.33 -19.93
CA GLY A 272 8.31 26.32 -18.70
C GLY A 272 7.54 26.29 -17.38
N GLY A 273 6.20 26.42 -17.41
CA GLY A 273 5.38 26.32 -16.18
C GLY A 273 5.46 24.96 -15.50
N SER A 274 5.36 24.95 -14.17
CA SER A 274 5.36 23.74 -13.33
C SER A 274 4.17 22.83 -13.67
N ASP A 275 4.23 21.54 -13.32
CA ASP A 275 3.12 20.61 -13.56
C ASP A 275 1.83 21.05 -12.82
N ALA A 276 1.97 21.77 -11.69
CA ALA A 276 0.86 22.39 -10.98
C ALA A 276 0.18 23.51 -11.80
N GLU A 277 0.95 24.38 -12.46
CA GLU A 277 0.40 25.42 -13.33
C GLU A 277 -0.36 24.81 -14.52
N ARG A 278 0.17 23.72 -15.10
CA ARG A 278 -0.51 23.00 -16.18
C ARG A 278 -1.84 22.40 -15.70
N ARG A 279 -1.85 21.82 -14.50
CA ARG A 279 -3.06 21.26 -13.88
C ARG A 279 -4.12 22.33 -13.69
N ALA A 280 -3.76 23.47 -13.11
CA ALA A 280 -4.67 24.59 -12.90
C ALA A 280 -5.24 25.15 -14.22
N VAL A 281 -4.44 25.19 -15.29
CA VAL A 281 -4.93 25.59 -16.63
C VAL A 281 -5.94 24.59 -17.16
N ILE A 282 -5.68 23.29 -17.03
CA ILE A 282 -6.57 22.23 -17.51
C ILE A 282 -7.88 22.22 -16.73
N GLU A 283 -7.84 22.34 -15.41
CA GLU A 283 -9.04 22.43 -14.56
C GLU A 283 -9.88 23.65 -14.94
N ARG A 284 -9.26 24.83 -15.03
CA ARG A 284 -9.96 26.06 -15.42
C ARG A 284 -10.60 25.96 -16.81
N GLU A 285 -9.89 25.43 -17.80
CA GLU A 285 -10.45 25.26 -19.14
C GLU A 285 -11.50 24.15 -19.19
N THR A 286 -11.40 23.12 -18.35
CA THR A 286 -12.42 22.08 -18.19
C THR A 286 -13.71 22.71 -17.67
N ASP A 287 -13.65 23.46 -16.57
CA ASP A 287 -14.80 24.17 -16.00
C ASP A 287 -15.42 25.15 -16.99
N ARG A 288 -14.58 25.85 -17.77
CA ARG A 288 -15.05 26.74 -18.82
C ARG A 288 -15.80 25.99 -19.91
N LEU A 289 -15.35 24.80 -20.31
CA LEU A 289 -16.03 23.98 -21.31
C LEU A 289 -17.35 23.42 -20.76
N LEU A 290 -17.37 22.93 -19.52
CA LEU A 290 -18.58 22.45 -18.86
C LEU A 290 -19.65 23.55 -18.82
N ASN A 291 -19.28 24.76 -18.36
CA ASN A 291 -20.18 25.92 -18.37
C ASN A 291 -20.59 26.35 -19.79
N ARG A 292 -19.66 26.33 -20.77
CA ARG A 292 -19.93 26.75 -22.16
C ARG A 292 -20.98 25.87 -22.84
N TYR A 293 -20.98 24.57 -22.55
CA TYR A 293 -21.92 23.62 -23.11
C TYR A 293 -23.15 23.39 -22.22
N ASP A 294 -23.29 24.16 -21.13
CA ASP A 294 -24.41 24.07 -20.18
C ASP A 294 -24.54 22.65 -19.59
N LEU A 295 -23.39 22.01 -19.36
CA LEU A 295 -23.32 20.62 -18.86
C LEU A 295 -23.29 20.56 -17.33
N TYR A 296 -23.04 21.69 -16.66
CA TYR A 296 -23.00 21.81 -15.20
C TYR A 296 -23.23 23.28 -14.79
N ASP A 297 -24.16 23.55 -13.89
CA ASP A 297 -24.40 24.90 -13.32
C ASP A 297 -23.69 25.02 -11.96
N THR A 298 -22.71 25.92 -11.89
CA THR A 298 -21.89 26.18 -10.69
C THR A 298 -22.55 27.16 -9.70
N SER A 299 -23.82 27.53 -9.89
CA SER A 299 -24.48 28.55 -9.07
C SER A 299 -24.73 28.08 -7.61
N PRO A 300 -24.10 28.69 -6.59
CA PRO A 300 -24.25 28.31 -5.16
C PRO A 300 -25.64 28.58 -4.56
N ASP A 301 -26.58 29.10 -5.36
CA ASP A 301 -27.75 29.85 -4.89
C ASP A 301 -29.03 28.99 -4.84
N ARG A 302 -28.98 27.72 -5.25
CA ARG A 302 -30.19 26.85 -5.30
C ARG A 302 -30.54 26.27 -3.93
N GLY A 303 -29.55 25.81 -3.14
CA GLY A 303 -29.79 25.27 -1.78
C GLY A 303 -30.38 26.30 -0.80
N PHE A 304 -30.00 27.58 -0.96
CA PHE A 304 -30.54 28.67 -0.15
C PHE A 304 -31.94 29.12 -0.59
N ARG A 305 -32.24 29.07 -1.89
CA ARG A 305 -33.55 29.44 -2.44
C ARG A 305 -34.62 28.38 -2.20
N GLU A 306 -34.27 27.10 -2.21
CA GLU A 306 -35.20 26.01 -1.94
C GLU A 306 -35.59 25.98 -0.45
N THR A 307 -34.63 26.26 0.44
CA THR A 307 -34.86 26.42 1.89
C THR A 307 -35.74 27.65 2.22
N ILE A 308 -35.71 28.70 1.39
CA ILE A 308 -36.58 29.88 1.57
C ILE A 308 -37.95 29.70 0.86
N ALA A 309 -38.01 28.92 -0.22
CA ALA A 309 -39.26 28.65 -0.94
C ALA A 309 -40.23 27.77 -0.13
N ASP A 310 -39.71 26.83 0.67
CA ASP A 310 -40.52 26.00 1.59
C ASP A 310 -40.95 26.72 2.87
N GLY A 311 -40.44 27.93 3.14
CA GLY A 311 -40.65 28.66 4.39
C GLY A 311 -41.65 29.81 4.34
N LEU A 312 -42.15 30.23 3.18
CA LEU A 312 -42.96 31.45 3.04
C LEU A 312 -44.19 31.24 2.15
N ASP A 313 -45.19 30.56 2.72
CA ASP A 313 -46.59 30.68 2.30
C ASP A 313 -47.14 32.06 2.72
N PHE A 314 -47.19 33.00 1.78
CA PHE A 314 -48.09 34.17 1.88
C PHE A 314 -48.78 34.42 0.54
N GLY A 315 -50.04 33.99 0.49
CA GLY A 315 -50.97 34.27 -0.59
C GLY A 315 -51.31 35.76 -0.76
N GLU A 316 -51.48 36.12 -2.04
CA GLU A 316 -52.30 37.19 -2.64
C GLU A 316 -52.55 38.51 -1.86
N ARG A 317 -51.99 39.63 -2.36
CA ARG A 317 -52.73 40.72 -3.07
C ARG A 317 -51.87 41.98 -3.34
N ASP A 318 -51.81 42.31 -4.63
CA ASP A 318 -51.96 43.63 -5.29
C ASP A 318 -51.25 44.90 -4.77
N GLY A 319 -50.31 45.39 -5.59
CA GLY A 319 -50.24 46.79 -6.02
C GLY A 319 -49.60 47.85 -5.11
N LEU A 320 -48.31 48.19 -5.36
CA LEU A 320 -47.88 49.58 -5.51
C LEU A 320 -46.46 49.69 -6.10
N LEU A 321 -46.38 50.09 -7.36
CA LEU A 321 -45.15 50.55 -8.00
C LEU A 321 -44.93 52.02 -7.60
N GLY A 322 -43.82 52.35 -6.93
CA GLY A 322 -43.62 53.74 -6.49
C GLY A 322 -42.31 54.10 -5.78
N ARG A 323 -41.24 54.22 -6.59
CA ARG A 323 -40.15 55.22 -6.50
C ARG A 323 -38.93 55.01 -5.59
N LEU A 324 -37.78 55.24 -6.26
CA LEU A 324 -36.43 55.65 -5.81
C LEU A 324 -35.48 54.49 -5.50
N GLY A 325 -34.30 54.36 -6.09
CA GLY A 325 -33.64 55.05 -7.20
C GLY A 325 -32.40 54.21 -7.52
N ASP A 326 -32.23 53.80 -8.77
CA ASP A 326 -31.40 52.64 -9.08
C ASP A 326 -30.04 53.02 -9.66
N GLU A 327 -28.97 52.56 -9.00
CA GLU A 327 -27.57 52.60 -9.39
C GLU A 327 -27.16 51.35 -10.21
N THR A 328 -28.10 50.69 -10.90
CA THR A 328 -27.86 49.48 -11.70
C THR A 328 -27.64 49.76 -13.19
N GLY A 329 -26.78 50.73 -13.50
CA GLY A 329 -26.26 50.85 -14.85
C GLY A 329 -25.23 49.75 -15.16
N PRO A 330 -25.25 49.11 -16.34
CA PRO A 330 -24.30 48.04 -16.72
C PRO A 330 -22.82 48.48 -16.76
N VAL A 331 -22.54 49.77 -16.56
CA VAL A 331 -21.19 50.34 -16.49
C VAL A 331 -20.65 50.37 -15.05
N GLY A 332 -21.50 50.32 -14.01
CA GLY A 332 -21.10 50.33 -12.61
C GLY A 332 -20.59 48.98 -12.10
N ARG A 333 -21.08 47.87 -12.67
CA ARG A 333 -20.61 46.50 -12.35
C ARG A 333 -19.19 46.21 -12.85
N PHE A 334 -18.72 46.95 -13.88
CA PHE A 334 -17.41 46.73 -14.49
C PHE A 334 -16.22 47.22 -13.64
N ARG A 335 -16.46 48.03 -12.60
CA ARG A 335 -15.39 48.61 -11.78
C ARG A 335 -15.08 47.86 -10.48
N LYS A 336 -15.90 46.87 -10.10
CA LYS A 336 -15.63 45.99 -8.94
C LYS A 336 -14.75 44.78 -9.29
N TRP A 337 -14.51 44.54 -10.58
CA TRP A 337 -13.74 43.40 -11.09
C TRP A 337 -12.22 43.69 -11.24
N LEU A 338 -11.77 44.89 -10.89
CA LEU A 338 -10.37 45.33 -11.04
C LEU A 338 -9.72 45.77 -9.71
N ALA A 339 -10.24 45.29 -8.57
CA ALA A 339 -9.54 45.43 -7.29
C ALA A 339 -8.65 44.20 -7.05
N PRO A 340 -7.35 44.37 -6.74
CA PRO A 340 -6.43 43.25 -6.53
C PRO A 340 -6.40 42.84 -5.06
N GLU A 341 -6.94 41.65 -4.75
CA GLU A 341 -6.80 40.91 -3.48
C GLU A 341 -7.03 39.43 -3.86
N ALA A 342 -6.34 38.39 -3.39
CA ALA A 342 -5.19 38.20 -2.53
C ALA A 342 -4.52 36.87 -3.01
N GLU A 343 -3.34 36.54 -2.48
CA GLU A 343 -2.56 35.34 -2.85
C GLU A 343 -3.38 34.04 -2.70
N PRO A 344 -3.18 33.03 -3.57
CA PRO A 344 -3.88 31.75 -3.42
C PRO A 344 -3.22 30.96 -2.29
N GLU A 345 -3.96 30.74 -1.21
CA GLU A 345 -3.62 29.69 -0.24
C GLU A 345 -3.63 28.34 -0.96
N ALA A 346 -2.53 27.62 -0.86
CA ALA A 346 -2.37 26.27 -1.33
C ALA A 346 -3.05 25.32 -0.34
N ASP A 347 -4.34 25.09 -0.54
CA ASP A 347 -5.05 24.00 0.14
C ASP A 347 -6.15 23.49 -0.79
N SER A 348 -5.77 22.63 -1.74
CA SER A 348 -6.71 21.94 -2.62
C SER A 348 -7.26 20.71 -1.91
N ASN A 349 -8.03 20.91 -0.84
CA ASN A 349 -8.87 19.87 -0.28
C ASN A 349 -10.09 19.73 -1.22
N PRO A 350 -10.37 18.55 -1.80
CA PRO A 350 -11.53 18.40 -2.68
C PRO A 350 -12.80 18.80 -1.93
N GLU A 351 -13.56 19.74 -2.48
CA GLU A 351 -14.83 20.20 -1.92
C GLU A 351 -15.65 18.99 -1.48
N ALA A 352 -16.07 18.99 -0.22
CA ALA A 352 -16.73 17.85 0.40
C ALA A 352 -18.02 17.50 -0.38
N LEU A 353 -17.95 16.45 -1.21
CA LEU A 353 -19.09 15.93 -1.96
C LEU A 353 -20.22 15.61 -0.99
N SER A 354 -21.35 16.30 -1.13
CA SER A 354 -22.47 16.13 -0.20
C SER A 354 -23.16 14.76 -0.40
N GLY A 355 -23.15 13.95 0.67
CA GLY A 355 -23.99 12.76 0.92
C GLY A 355 -24.47 11.92 -0.27
N ILE A 356 -23.87 10.74 -0.46
CA ILE A 356 -24.44 9.70 -1.33
C ILE A 356 -25.48 8.90 -0.54
N ALA A 357 -26.75 8.95 -0.96
CA ALA A 357 -27.65 7.83 -0.69
C ALA A 357 -27.18 6.65 -1.55
N ALA A 358 -26.84 5.52 -0.92
CA ALA A 358 -26.42 4.27 -1.57
C ALA A 358 -27.26 4.03 -2.82
N ARG A 359 -26.63 4.20 -4.00
CA ARG A 359 -27.31 4.29 -5.31
C ARG A 359 -28.30 3.13 -5.50
N PRO A 360 -29.62 3.36 -5.46
CA PRO A 360 -30.53 2.39 -6.01
C PRO A 360 -30.53 2.63 -7.53
N GLU A 361 -30.23 1.56 -8.28
CA GLU A 361 -30.24 1.49 -9.75
C GLU A 361 -31.46 2.13 -10.47
N PRO A 362 -32.66 2.35 -9.87
CA PRO A 362 -33.76 3.05 -10.54
C PRO A 362 -33.47 4.52 -10.93
N ALA A 363 -32.56 5.24 -10.25
CA ALA A 363 -32.21 6.62 -10.62
C ALA A 363 -31.29 6.69 -11.86
N LEU A 364 -30.53 5.63 -12.12
CA LEU A 364 -29.70 5.46 -13.33
C LEU A 364 -30.53 5.10 -14.57
N LEU A 365 -31.84 4.82 -14.43
CA LEU A 365 -32.76 4.54 -15.53
C LEU A 365 -33.54 5.76 -16.01
N GLU A 366 -33.44 6.91 -15.33
CA GLU A 366 -33.81 8.24 -15.88
C GLU A 366 -32.64 8.84 -16.69
N ALA A 367 -31.98 8.00 -17.50
CA ALA A 367 -30.70 8.23 -18.18
C ALA A 367 -30.74 9.17 -19.41
N ASP A 368 -31.41 10.30 -19.32
CA ASP A 368 -31.37 11.35 -20.36
C ASP A 368 -31.57 12.75 -19.73
N ASP A 369 -31.08 12.95 -18.51
CA ASP A 369 -30.96 14.29 -17.94
C ASP A 369 -29.89 15.08 -18.73
N PRO A 370 -30.20 16.26 -19.30
CA PRO A 370 -29.22 17.08 -20.00
C PRO A 370 -28.10 17.61 -19.09
N GLU A 371 -28.27 17.60 -17.76
CA GLU A 371 -27.30 18.13 -16.79
C GLU A 371 -26.49 17.02 -16.10
N LEU A 372 -25.19 17.23 -15.92
CA LEU A 372 -24.33 16.32 -15.15
C LEU A 372 -24.49 16.60 -13.65
N ASN A 373 -24.48 15.55 -12.83
CA ASN A 373 -24.36 15.73 -11.38
C ASN A 373 -22.89 15.96 -10.95
N GLU A 374 -22.72 16.48 -9.73
CA GLU A 374 -21.40 16.78 -9.12
C GLU A 374 -20.43 15.59 -9.19
N TYR A 375 -20.91 14.38 -8.90
CA TYR A 375 -20.09 13.16 -8.97
C TYR A 375 -19.63 12.83 -10.40
N GLN A 376 -20.49 13.03 -11.41
CA GLN A 376 -20.11 12.83 -12.81
C GLN A 376 -19.09 13.86 -13.28
N VAL A 377 -19.22 15.10 -12.84
CA VAL A 377 -18.24 16.15 -13.10
C VAL A 377 -16.89 15.80 -12.46
N GLU A 378 -16.90 15.38 -11.19
CA GLU A 378 -15.66 15.01 -10.49
C GLU A 378 -14.98 13.80 -11.14
N LYS A 379 -15.78 12.81 -11.58
CA LYS A 379 -15.29 11.69 -12.40
C LYS A 379 -14.62 12.16 -13.69
N LEU A 380 -15.24 13.11 -14.41
CA LEU A 380 -14.67 13.65 -15.64
C LEU A 380 -13.39 14.44 -15.36
N ARG A 381 -13.35 15.24 -14.30
CA ARG A 381 -12.16 15.98 -13.85
C ARG A 381 -11.00 15.03 -13.57
N TYR A 382 -11.24 13.95 -12.83
CA TYR A 382 -10.24 12.91 -12.59
C TYR A 382 -9.65 12.38 -13.92
N PHE A 383 -10.49 11.91 -14.85
CA PHE A 383 -9.97 11.35 -16.11
C PHE A 383 -9.28 12.38 -17.01
N LEU A 384 -9.75 13.63 -17.03
CA LEU A 384 -9.12 14.70 -17.81
C LEU A 384 -7.78 15.11 -17.20
N GLY A 385 -7.68 15.28 -15.88
CA GLY A 385 -6.41 15.50 -15.19
C GLY A 385 -5.44 14.34 -15.43
N ARG A 386 -5.88 13.11 -15.20
CA ARG A 386 -5.12 11.89 -15.45
C ARG A 386 -4.58 11.79 -16.88
N ASP A 387 -5.41 12.10 -17.88
CA ASP A 387 -5.02 11.95 -19.29
C ASP A 387 -4.17 13.13 -19.80
N PHE A 388 -4.28 14.34 -19.24
CA PHE A 388 -3.50 15.51 -19.69
C PHE A 388 -2.23 15.76 -18.87
N THR A 389 -2.31 15.73 -17.54
CA THR A 389 -1.16 15.96 -16.64
C THR A 389 -0.52 14.65 -16.16
N GLY A 390 -1.33 13.62 -15.95
CA GLY A 390 -0.89 12.32 -15.46
C GLY A 390 -0.27 11.41 -16.52
N TYR A 391 -0.19 10.13 -16.18
CA TYR A 391 0.34 9.03 -17.00
C TYR A 391 -0.76 8.19 -17.68
N GLU A 392 -1.90 8.83 -17.99
CA GLU A 392 -3.01 8.21 -18.73
C GLU A 392 -3.48 6.89 -18.10
N ARG A 393 -3.49 5.79 -18.84
CA ARG A 393 -4.05 4.51 -18.37
C ARG A 393 -3.23 3.84 -17.27
N ILE A 394 -1.94 4.18 -17.15
CA ILE A 394 -1.07 3.63 -16.10
C ILE A 394 -0.96 4.56 -14.90
N ASP A 395 -1.65 5.70 -14.90
CA ASP A 395 -1.53 6.70 -13.84
C ASP A 395 -1.76 6.13 -12.45
N GLY A 396 -2.81 5.31 -12.25
CA GLY A 396 -3.03 4.64 -10.97
C GLY A 396 -1.91 3.67 -10.56
N ILE A 397 -1.31 2.94 -11.51
CA ILE A 397 -0.12 2.09 -11.25
C ILE A 397 1.08 2.97 -10.87
N LYS A 398 1.13 4.18 -11.43
CA LYS A 398 2.24 5.11 -11.23
C LYS A 398 2.24 5.78 -9.86
N HIS A 399 1.10 5.83 -9.19
CA HIS A 399 0.98 6.24 -7.80
C HIS A 399 1.18 5.08 -6.81
N ASP A 400 1.31 3.83 -7.30
CA ASP A 400 1.47 2.66 -6.44
C ASP A 400 2.93 2.47 -6.02
N ILE A 401 3.24 2.85 -4.78
CA ILE A 401 4.57 2.72 -4.17
C ILE A 401 5.08 1.28 -4.04
N ASN A 402 4.18 0.29 -4.13
CA ASN A 402 4.55 -1.12 -4.10
C ASN A 402 5.02 -1.64 -5.46
N VAL A 403 4.94 -0.84 -6.53
CA VAL A 403 5.36 -1.21 -7.88
C VAL A 403 6.76 -0.64 -8.17
N GLU A 404 7.75 -1.52 -8.35
CA GLU A 404 9.13 -1.11 -8.67
C GLU A 404 9.31 -0.86 -10.18
N ASP A 405 8.72 -1.71 -11.02
CA ASP A 405 8.83 -1.62 -12.48
C ASP A 405 7.44 -1.76 -13.16
N ILE A 406 7.22 -1.03 -14.26
CA ILE A 406 6.05 -1.13 -15.13
C ILE A 406 6.53 -1.43 -16.55
N SER A 407 6.00 -2.46 -17.21
CA SER A 407 6.32 -2.73 -18.61
C SER A 407 5.08 -2.94 -19.48
N CYS A 408 5.16 -2.51 -20.73
CA CYS A 408 4.20 -2.85 -21.77
C CYS A 408 4.97 -3.35 -22.99
N ASP A 409 4.82 -4.64 -23.30
CA ASP A 409 5.71 -5.33 -24.24
C ASP A 409 5.35 -5.11 -25.73
N GLY A 410 4.22 -4.46 -26.02
CA GLY A 410 3.75 -4.28 -27.39
C GLY A 410 2.27 -3.93 -27.52
N TYR A 411 1.80 -3.87 -28.77
CA TYR A 411 0.41 -3.58 -29.08
C TYR A 411 -0.56 -4.63 -28.54
N GLU A 412 -1.70 -4.18 -28.01
CA GLU A 412 -2.75 -5.03 -27.42
C GLU A 412 -2.26 -5.92 -26.25
N SER A 413 -1.02 -5.75 -25.80
CA SER A 413 -0.45 -6.45 -24.66
C SER A 413 -0.97 -5.82 -23.36
N PRO A 414 -1.24 -6.61 -22.31
CA PRO A 414 -1.44 -6.06 -20.98
C PRO A 414 -0.16 -5.37 -20.49
N VAL A 415 -0.36 -4.40 -19.60
CA VAL A 415 0.72 -3.83 -18.81
C VAL A 415 1.09 -4.84 -17.71
N PHE A 416 2.37 -5.11 -17.54
CA PHE A 416 2.93 -5.90 -16.47
C PHE A 416 3.48 -4.98 -15.39
N VAL A 417 3.37 -5.42 -14.14
CA VAL A 417 3.90 -4.68 -12.99
C VAL A 417 4.80 -5.61 -12.17
N TYR A 418 5.94 -5.09 -11.74
CA TYR A 418 6.77 -5.76 -10.74
C TYR A 418 6.42 -5.24 -9.36
N HIS A 419 5.55 -5.97 -8.66
CA HIS A 419 5.15 -5.64 -7.30
C HIS A 419 6.18 -6.16 -6.29
N THR A 420 6.50 -5.39 -5.25
CA THR A 420 7.53 -5.73 -4.26
C THR A 420 7.30 -7.12 -3.63
N ASP A 421 6.07 -7.44 -3.21
CA ASP A 421 5.72 -8.73 -2.58
C ASP A 421 5.32 -9.84 -3.56
N TYR A 422 4.69 -9.50 -4.68
CA TYR A 422 4.10 -10.47 -5.61
C TYR A 422 4.90 -10.69 -6.90
N GLU A 423 6.02 -9.98 -7.06
CA GLU A 423 6.89 -10.04 -8.23
C GLU A 423 6.12 -9.67 -9.51
N GLN A 424 6.31 -10.41 -10.60
CA GLN A 424 5.72 -10.11 -11.90
C GLN A 424 4.22 -10.44 -11.92
N LEU A 425 3.38 -9.40 -12.05
CA LEU A 425 1.93 -9.52 -12.15
C LEU A 425 1.42 -8.97 -13.48
N ILE A 426 0.40 -9.63 -14.01
CA ILE A 426 -0.36 -9.15 -15.17
C ILE A 426 -1.45 -8.21 -14.67
N SER A 427 -1.50 -6.98 -15.22
CA SER A 427 -2.55 -6.03 -14.90
C SER A 427 -3.79 -6.17 -15.79
N ASN A 428 -4.89 -5.53 -15.40
CA ASN A 428 -6.07 -5.32 -16.25
C ASN A 428 -5.92 -4.14 -17.23
N VAL A 429 -4.82 -3.40 -17.16
CA VAL A 429 -4.55 -2.24 -18.03
C VAL A 429 -3.94 -2.72 -19.35
N THR A 430 -4.42 -2.16 -20.46
CA THR A 430 -3.90 -2.41 -21.80
C THR A 430 -3.74 -1.09 -22.53
N HIS A 431 -3.07 -1.07 -23.67
CA HIS A 431 -3.12 0.07 -24.59
C HIS A 431 -3.62 -0.38 -25.96
N GLY A 432 -4.37 0.48 -26.65
CA GLY A 432 -4.63 0.30 -28.08
C GLY A 432 -3.39 0.63 -28.91
N THR A 433 -3.33 0.22 -30.18
CA THR A 433 -2.18 0.46 -31.05
C THR A 433 -1.81 1.95 -31.18
N GLU A 434 -2.76 2.79 -31.61
CA GLU A 434 -2.52 4.23 -31.78
C GLU A 434 -2.29 4.93 -30.44
N GLN A 435 -3.02 4.51 -29.40
CA GLN A 435 -2.85 5.06 -28.05
C GLN A 435 -1.45 4.80 -27.50
N LEU A 436 -0.89 3.61 -27.73
CA LEU A 436 0.45 3.27 -27.24
C LEU A 436 1.53 4.09 -27.95
N ASP A 437 1.40 4.27 -29.27
CA ASP A 437 2.29 5.14 -30.05
C ASP A 437 2.26 6.59 -29.53
N ASP A 438 1.06 7.16 -29.37
CA ASP A 438 0.87 8.52 -28.87
C ASP A 438 1.39 8.67 -27.44
N PHE A 439 1.15 7.68 -26.58
CA PHE A 439 1.60 7.66 -25.20
C PHE A 439 3.13 7.69 -25.10
N VAL A 440 3.83 6.82 -25.84
CA VAL A 440 5.30 6.78 -25.84
C VAL A 440 5.90 8.07 -26.41
N VAL A 441 5.30 8.64 -27.46
CA VAL A 441 5.73 9.94 -28.02
C VAL A 441 5.56 11.05 -26.97
N LYS A 442 4.43 11.07 -26.26
CA LYS A 442 4.15 12.04 -25.20
C LYS A 442 5.13 11.91 -24.03
N LEU A 443 5.43 10.70 -23.58
CA LEU A 443 6.42 10.46 -22.52
C LEU A 443 7.81 10.99 -22.91
N ALA A 444 8.28 10.67 -24.11
CA ALA A 444 9.56 11.16 -24.61
C ALA A 444 9.59 12.71 -24.61
N GLN A 445 8.53 13.35 -25.12
CA GLN A 445 8.43 14.81 -25.16
C GLN A 445 8.41 15.45 -23.77
N ARG A 446 7.68 14.87 -22.81
CA ARG A 446 7.66 15.35 -21.40
C ARG A 446 9.04 15.27 -20.77
N SER A 447 9.83 14.27 -21.13
CA SER A 447 11.23 14.12 -20.70
C SER A 447 12.22 14.99 -21.48
N GLY A 448 11.76 15.90 -22.34
CA GLY A 448 12.62 16.74 -23.19
C GLY A 448 13.39 15.97 -24.26
N LYS A 449 12.96 14.74 -24.58
CA LYS A 449 13.58 13.85 -25.57
C LYS A 449 12.71 13.77 -26.83
N GLY A 450 13.35 13.54 -27.98
CA GLY A 450 12.66 13.27 -29.24
C GLY A 450 12.69 11.78 -29.55
N ILE A 451 11.55 11.20 -29.94
CA ILE A 451 11.46 9.84 -30.46
C ILE A 451 10.83 9.87 -31.85
N SER A 452 11.35 9.08 -32.78
CA SER A 452 10.85 9.03 -34.16
C SER A 452 11.18 7.71 -34.83
N LYS A 453 10.57 7.41 -35.97
CA LYS A 453 10.93 6.18 -36.73
C LYS A 453 12.40 6.10 -37.16
N ARG A 454 13.12 7.24 -37.20
CA ARG A 454 14.57 7.25 -37.50
C ARG A 454 15.42 6.95 -36.26
N GLN A 455 14.94 7.34 -35.09
CA GLN A 455 15.55 7.07 -33.79
C GLN A 455 14.46 6.48 -32.89
N PRO A 456 14.13 5.20 -33.09
CA PRO A 456 12.95 4.58 -32.49
C PRO A 456 13.16 4.16 -31.03
N GLN A 457 14.36 4.35 -30.46
CA GLN A 457 14.65 4.03 -29.06
C GLN A 457 15.22 5.23 -28.35
N VAL A 458 14.77 5.45 -27.11
CA VAL A 458 15.31 6.49 -26.24
C VAL A 458 15.22 6.09 -24.77
N ASP A 459 16.30 6.32 -24.03
CA ASP A 459 16.29 6.36 -22.57
C ASP A 459 15.93 7.77 -22.11
N ALA A 460 14.96 7.85 -21.20
CA ALA A 460 14.39 9.10 -20.72
C ALA A 460 14.23 9.08 -19.19
N THR A 461 14.39 10.24 -18.57
CA THR A 461 14.03 10.46 -17.17
C THR A 461 12.69 11.20 -17.15
N LEU A 462 11.69 10.60 -16.52
CA LEU A 462 10.35 11.16 -16.39
C LEU A 462 10.37 12.35 -15.39
N PRO A 463 9.35 13.21 -15.39
CA PRO A 463 9.29 14.37 -14.48
C PRO A 463 9.34 14.00 -12.98
N ASP A 464 8.88 12.81 -12.64
CA ASP A 464 8.93 12.24 -11.28
C ASP A 464 10.28 11.58 -10.93
N GLY A 465 11.31 11.72 -11.79
CA GLY A 465 12.62 11.08 -11.61
C GLY A 465 12.69 9.63 -12.08
N SER A 466 11.57 8.98 -12.41
CA SER A 466 11.55 7.59 -12.88
C SER A 466 12.31 7.41 -14.19
N ARG A 467 12.99 6.28 -14.35
CA ARG A 467 13.67 5.94 -15.61
C ARG A 467 12.72 5.23 -16.56
N ALA A 468 12.65 5.68 -17.81
CA ALA A 468 11.88 5.05 -18.87
C ALA A 468 12.78 4.66 -20.05
N GLN A 469 12.72 3.38 -20.45
CA GLN A 469 13.14 2.96 -21.78
C GLN A 469 11.90 2.99 -22.66
N LEU A 470 12.00 3.70 -23.79
CA LEU A 470 10.91 3.90 -24.72
C LEU A 470 11.31 3.40 -26.11
N THR A 471 10.44 2.60 -26.73
CA THR A 471 10.63 2.09 -28.10
C THR A 471 9.38 2.37 -28.95
N LEU A 472 9.54 3.05 -30.08
CA LEU A 472 8.45 3.44 -30.99
C LEU A 472 8.42 2.58 -32.26
N GLY A 473 7.23 2.10 -32.59
CA GLY A 473 6.90 1.42 -33.83
C GLY A 473 7.39 -0.02 -33.89
N THR A 474 7.41 -0.56 -35.11
CA THR A 474 7.82 -1.95 -35.39
C THR A 474 9.23 -2.05 -35.96
N GLU A 475 9.93 -0.93 -36.07
CA GLU A 475 11.21 -0.81 -36.78
C GLU A 475 12.34 -1.56 -36.05
N VAL A 476 12.27 -1.66 -34.72
CA VAL A 476 13.23 -2.36 -33.86
C VAL A 476 12.56 -3.30 -32.85
N SER A 477 11.23 -3.42 -32.90
CA SER A 477 10.42 -4.28 -32.03
C SER A 477 9.33 -4.97 -32.84
N ASP A 478 9.39 -6.30 -32.94
CA ASP A 478 8.43 -7.06 -33.76
C ASP A 478 6.98 -6.99 -33.22
N HIS A 479 6.83 -6.74 -31.91
CA HIS A 479 5.53 -6.62 -31.24
C HIS A 479 5.00 -5.18 -31.17
N GLY A 480 5.70 -4.22 -31.80
CA GLY A 480 5.32 -2.82 -31.85
C GLY A 480 5.93 -1.98 -30.73
N THR A 481 5.38 -0.77 -30.58
CA THR A 481 5.76 0.18 -29.53
C THR A 481 5.70 -0.46 -28.17
N ASN A 482 6.72 -0.24 -27.35
CA ASN A 482 6.82 -0.77 -26.00
C ASN A 482 7.51 0.25 -25.08
N TYR A 483 7.33 0.07 -23.79
CA TYR A 483 8.04 0.85 -22.77
C TYR A 483 8.31 0.02 -21.53
N THR A 484 9.36 0.38 -20.81
CA THR A 484 9.66 -0.11 -19.47
C THR A 484 10.01 1.08 -18.59
N ILE A 485 9.29 1.25 -17.48
CA ILE A 485 9.49 2.31 -16.52
C ILE A 485 9.94 1.69 -15.20
N ARG A 486 11.11 2.08 -14.71
CA ARG A 486 11.59 1.81 -13.36
C ARG A 486 11.21 3.01 -12.49
N GLN A 487 10.34 2.78 -11.52
CA GLN A 487 9.82 3.85 -10.69
C GLN A 487 10.91 4.40 -9.76
N PHE A 488 10.96 5.73 -9.64
CA PHE A 488 11.65 6.40 -8.54
C PHE A 488 10.78 6.29 -7.28
N LYS A 489 11.40 6.15 -6.11
CA LYS A 489 10.69 6.13 -4.84
C LYS A 489 10.89 7.48 -4.16
N ASP A 490 9.81 8.23 -3.99
CA ASP A 490 9.84 9.56 -3.37
C ASP A 490 10.28 9.48 -1.90
N VAL A 491 9.81 8.46 -1.19
CA VAL A 491 10.12 8.26 0.23
C VAL A 491 11.04 7.05 0.42
N PRO A 492 12.29 7.25 0.87
CA PRO A 492 13.22 6.16 1.14
C PRO A 492 12.84 5.32 2.36
N PHE A 493 13.32 4.08 2.37
CA PHE A 493 13.29 3.25 3.57
C PHE A 493 14.38 3.67 4.57
N THR A 494 14.09 3.50 5.85
CA THR A 494 14.94 3.87 6.97
C THR A 494 15.78 2.69 7.46
N PRO A 495 16.85 2.92 8.24
CA PRO A 495 17.56 1.86 8.95
C PRO A 495 16.64 0.99 9.81
N VAL A 496 15.60 1.57 10.42
CA VAL A 496 14.61 0.86 11.24
C VAL A 496 13.81 -0.12 10.38
N ASP A 497 13.34 0.29 9.19
CA ASP A 497 12.66 -0.61 8.25
C ASP A 497 13.54 -1.82 7.88
N LEU A 498 14.82 -1.56 7.60
CA LEU A 498 15.78 -2.60 7.22
C LEU A 498 16.08 -3.57 8.37
N ILE A 499 15.99 -3.13 9.63
CA ILE A 499 16.08 -3.99 10.81
C ILE A 499 14.81 -4.82 10.93
N ASN A 500 13.63 -4.20 10.84
CA ASN A 500 12.33 -4.86 10.95
C ASN A 500 12.10 -5.92 9.86
N TRP A 501 12.57 -5.69 8.63
CA TRP A 501 12.61 -6.71 7.58
C TRP A 501 13.65 -7.82 7.79
N LYS A 502 14.52 -7.67 8.79
CA LYS A 502 15.74 -8.47 9.01
C LYS A 502 16.70 -8.41 7.84
N THR A 503 16.74 -7.32 7.08
CA THR A 503 17.78 -7.12 6.05
C THR A 503 19.14 -6.89 6.69
N PHE A 504 19.16 -6.24 7.85
CA PHE A 504 20.31 -6.14 8.74
C PHE A 504 19.86 -6.46 10.17
N SER A 505 20.80 -6.88 11.00
CA SER A 505 20.61 -6.90 12.44
C SER A 505 20.82 -5.52 13.05
N LEU A 506 20.23 -5.29 14.23
CA LEU A 506 20.41 -4.06 15.01
C LEU A 506 21.90 -3.80 15.31
N GLU A 507 22.67 -4.85 15.60
CA GLU A 507 24.12 -4.78 15.82
C GLU A 507 24.89 -4.34 14.55
N GLU A 508 24.55 -4.89 13.38
CA GLU A 508 25.15 -4.46 12.10
C GLU A 508 24.86 -2.98 11.81
N MET A 509 23.65 -2.51 12.09
CA MET A 509 23.28 -1.11 11.88
C MET A 509 24.03 -0.16 12.82
N ALA A 510 24.15 -0.50 14.11
CA ALA A 510 24.96 0.28 15.04
C ALA A 510 26.45 0.30 14.65
N PHE A 511 26.97 -0.82 14.14
CA PHE A 511 28.33 -0.90 13.59
C PHE A 511 28.51 0.01 12.37
N LEU A 512 27.60 -0.05 11.40
CA LEU A 512 27.65 0.79 10.20
C LEU A 512 27.52 2.27 10.53
N TRP A 513 26.62 2.62 11.46
CA TRP A 513 26.47 3.99 11.96
C TRP A 513 27.80 4.52 12.49
N LEU A 514 28.44 3.80 13.41
CA LEU A 514 29.71 4.23 13.97
C LEU A 514 30.82 4.34 12.90
N CYS A 515 30.83 3.46 11.90
CA CYS A 515 31.79 3.53 10.79
C CYS A 515 31.57 4.77 9.90
N ILE A 516 30.31 5.09 9.58
CA ILE A 516 29.93 6.22 8.70
C ILE A 516 30.27 7.56 9.36
N GLU A 517 29.97 7.72 10.65
CA GLU A 517 30.32 8.91 11.43
C GLU A 517 31.84 9.12 11.52
N ASN A 518 32.62 8.05 11.34
CA ASN A 518 34.08 8.06 11.34
C ASN A 518 34.68 7.96 9.94
N ASN A 519 33.95 8.43 8.92
CA ASN A 519 34.45 8.65 7.57
C ASN A 519 34.96 7.37 6.86
N LYS A 520 34.50 6.20 7.28
CA LYS A 520 34.86 4.93 6.64
C LYS A 520 34.09 4.77 5.33
N SER A 521 34.79 4.43 4.26
CA SER A 521 34.25 4.22 2.91
C SER A 521 33.59 2.86 2.80
N LEU A 522 32.42 2.82 2.15
CA LEU A 522 31.53 1.66 2.12
C LEU A 522 31.06 1.36 0.71
N LEU A 523 31.11 0.09 0.32
CA LEU A 523 30.63 -0.41 -0.96
C LEU A 523 29.52 -1.43 -0.74
N PHE A 524 28.34 -1.17 -1.32
CA PHE A 524 27.25 -2.14 -1.35
C PHE A 524 27.29 -2.93 -2.65
N ALA A 525 27.53 -4.23 -2.57
CA ALA A 525 27.55 -5.12 -3.74
C ALA A 525 26.38 -6.11 -3.72
N GLY A 526 26.00 -6.62 -4.89
CA GLY A 526 24.93 -7.60 -5.03
C GLY A 526 24.34 -7.65 -6.43
N GLY A 527 23.57 -8.70 -6.71
CA GLY A 527 22.82 -8.84 -7.97
C GLY A 527 21.81 -7.72 -8.23
N THR A 528 21.18 -7.74 -9.40
CA THR A 528 20.11 -6.79 -9.74
C THR A 528 18.94 -6.95 -8.78
N ALA A 529 18.34 -5.82 -8.36
CA ALA A 529 17.21 -5.79 -7.42
C ALA A 529 17.48 -6.42 -6.02
N SER A 530 18.75 -6.59 -5.63
CA SER A 530 19.11 -7.11 -4.30
C SER A 530 18.96 -6.11 -3.15
N GLY A 531 18.68 -4.83 -3.45
CA GLY A 531 18.52 -3.77 -2.44
C GLY A 531 19.77 -2.95 -2.15
N LYS A 532 20.73 -2.86 -3.09
CA LYS A 532 21.98 -2.09 -2.93
C LYS A 532 21.71 -0.60 -2.69
N THR A 533 21.05 0.08 -3.64
CA THR A 533 20.76 1.51 -3.53
C THR A 533 19.86 1.78 -2.34
N THR A 534 18.89 0.90 -2.06
CA THR A 534 18.05 0.96 -0.87
C THR A 534 18.86 0.94 0.43
N SER A 535 19.82 0.03 0.54
CA SER A 535 20.69 -0.06 1.72
C SER A 535 21.58 1.17 1.84
N LEU A 536 22.15 1.63 0.72
CA LEU A 536 22.97 2.85 0.66
C LEU A 536 22.17 4.08 1.10
N ASN A 537 20.94 4.23 0.62
CA ASN A 537 20.09 5.37 0.95
C ASN A 537 19.70 5.35 2.44
N ALA A 538 19.28 4.20 2.96
CA ALA A 538 18.94 4.05 4.38
C ALA A 538 20.12 4.39 5.31
N VAL A 539 21.33 3.85 5.06
CA VAL A 539 22.49 4.14 5.92
C VAL A 539 23.02 5.56 5.75
N SER A 540 22.66 6.26 4.67
CA SER A 540 23.05 7.67 4.47
C SER A 540 22.39 8.60 5.50
N LEU A 541 21.34 8.16 6.20
CA LEU A 541 20.79 8.88 7.36
C LEU A 541 21.78 8.99 8.53
N PHE A 542 22.80 8.12 8.58
CA PHE A 542 23.88 8.19 9.57
C PHE A 542 24.95 9.24 9.23
N VAL A 543 24.90 9.84 8.04
CA VAL A 543 25.84 10.92 7.66
C VAL A 543 25.50 12.18 8.47
N PRO A 544 26.49 12.81 9.14
CA PRO A 544 26.26 14.04 9.91
C PRO A 544 25.66 15.17 9.07
N SER A 545 24.68 15.89 9.61
CA SER A 545 23.97 16.99 8.91
C SER A 545 24.85 18.18 8.51
N ASN A 546 25.98 18.39 9.19
CA ASN A 546 26.95 19.44 8.86
C ASN A 546 27.90 19.06 7.71
N ALA A 547 27.88 17.81 7.25
CA ALA A 547 28.74 17.32 6.20
C ALA A 547 28.28 17.80 4.82
N LYS A 548 29.24 18.08 3.94
CA LYS A 548 28.97 18.33 2.53
C LYS A 548 28.91 17.03 1.75
N ILE A 549 27.78 16.77 1.11
CA ILE A 549 27.56 15.58 0.30
C ILE A 549 27.48 15.97 -1.18
N VAL A 550 28.15 15.21 -2.04
CA VAL A 550 27.94 15.26 -3.49
C VAL A 550 27.50 13.89 -3.95
N SER A 551 26.28 13.77 -4.48
CA SER A 551 25.84 12.54 -5.15
C SER A 551 26.07 12.64 -6.66
N ILE A 552 26.52 11.54 -7.26
CA ILE A 552 26.78 11.39 -8.69
C ILE A 552 26.08 10.14 -9.16
N GLU A 553 25.11 10.27 -10.04
CA GLU A 553 24.26 9.16 -10.45
C GLU A 553 23.93 9.24 -11.96
N ASP A 554 23.83 8.10 -12.64
CA ASP A 554 23.28 8.04 -14.00
C ASP A 554 21.80 8.46 -14.03
N THR A 555 21.07 8.13 -12.96
CA THR A 555 19.69 8.56 -12.72
C THR A 555 19.54 8.78 -11.23
N ARG A 556 18.83 9.83 -10.82
CA ARG A 556 18.57 10.13 -9.42
C ARG A 556 17.83 8.94 -8.78
N GLU A 557 18.47 8.27 -7.81
CA GLU A 557 17.88 7.19 -7.00
C GLU A 557 18.02 7.47 -5.50
N VAL A 558 19.00 8.28 -5.10
CA VAL A 558 19.27 8.63 -3.70
C VAL A 558 18.54 9.93 -3.33
N GLU A 559 17.93 9.94 -2.15
CA GLU A 559 17.26 11.11 -1.56
C GLU A 559 17.73 11.28 -0.11
N LEU A 560 18.40 12.39 0.16
CA LEU A 560 19.14 12.62 1.40
C LEU A 560 18.52 13.77 2.20
N PRO A 561 18.45 13.68 3.54
CA PRO A 561 17.87 14.74 4.36
C PRO A 561 18.84 15.92 4.61
N GLN A 562 20.13 15.76 4.30
CA GLN A 562 21.14 16.76 4.60
C GLN A 562 21.01 17.98 3.67
N ARG A 563 20.95 19.18 4.27
CA ARG A 563 20.84 20.45 3.53
C ARG A 563 22.01 20.72 2.57
N ASN A 564 23.24 20.37 2.98
CA ASN A 564 24.45 20.67 2.23
C ASN A 564 24.76 19.56 1.21
N TRP A 565 23.78 19.29 0.36
CA TRP A 565 23.83 18.23 -0.65
C TRP A 565 23.77 18.80 -2.06
N ILE A 566 24.67 18.34 -2.92
CA ILE A 566 24.67 18.61 -4.35
C ILE A 566 24.36 17.32 -5.09
N ALA A 567 23.18 17.24 -5.70
CA ALA A 567 22.79 16.13 -6.57
C ALA A 567 23.27 16.38 -8.01
N SER A 568 24.13 15.50 -8.52
CA SER A 568 24.65 15.56 -9.89
C SER A 568 24.19 14.34 -10.68
N VAL A 569 23.65 14.57 -11.88
CA VAL A 569 23.17 13.51 -12.78
C VAL A 569 23.89 13.58 -14.11
N THR A 570 24.23 12.43 -14.70
CA THR A 570 24.85 12.34 -16.03
C THR A 570 23.96 12.96 -17.10
N ARG A 571 24.56 13.35 -18.22
CA ARG A 571 23.81 13.90 -19.36
C ARG A 571 24.33 13.37 -20.69
N PRO A 572 23.63 12.40 -21.31
CA PRO A 572 24.00 11.90 -22.63
C PRO A 572 23.88 12.99 -23.69
N SER A 573 24.82 13.02 -24.65
CA SER A 573 24.74 13.90 -25.82
C SER A 573 23.52 13.60 -26.70
N PHE A 574 22.97 14.63 -27.33
CA PHE A 574 21.74 14.57 -28.14
C PHE A 574 22.02 14.50 -29.66
N GLY A 575 23.28 14.41 -30.11
CA GLY A 575 23.67 14.40 -31.54
C GLY A 575 24.81 13.43 -31.89
N GLU A 576 25.14 13.31 -33.20
CA GLU A 576 26.29 12.53 -33.68
C GLU A 576 27.65 13.08 -33.19
N ASP A 577 27.68 14.34 -32.75
CA ASP A 577 28.85 14.96 -32.14
C ASP A 577 28.88 14.64 -30.62
N GLU A 578 29.95 13.98 -30.15
CA GLU A 578 30.26 13.74 -28.73
C GLU A 578 30.40 15.04 -27.89
N ALA A 579 30.30 16.20 -28.53
CA ALA A 579 30.42 17.51 -27.90
C ALA A 579 29.22 17.79 -26.97
N GLY A 580 29.36 17.44 -25.70
CA GLY A 580 28.41 17.80 -24.64
C GLY A 580 27.90 16.62 -23.81
N ASP A 581 28.40 15.41 -24.04
CA ASP A 581 28.24 14.28 -23.11
C ASP A 581 28.90 14.64 -21.76
N ILE A 582 28.23 14.31 -20.67
CA ILE A 582 28.74 14.45 -19.31
C ILE A 582 28.53 13.11 -18.63
N ASP A 583 29.62 12.38 -18.43
CA ASP A 583 29.60 11.08 -17.78
C ASP A 583 29.88 11.19 -16.27
N GLU A 584 29.83 10.06 -15.57
CA GLU A 584 30.10 9.99 -14.13
C GLU A 584 31.55 10.37 -13.80
N PHE A 585 32.48 10.18 -14.73
CA PHE A 585 33.88 10.55 -14.57
C PHE A 585 34.05 12.08 -14.55
N ASP A 586 33.42 12.79 -15.50
CA ASP A 586 33.42 14.25 -15.56
C ASP A 586 32.81 14.88 -14.29
N LEU A 587 31.69 14.32 -13.81
CA LEU A 587 31.04 14.75 -12.58
C LEU A 587 31.92 14.48 -11.35
N LEU A 588 32.61 13.35 -11.31
CA LEU A 588 33.52 13.01 -10.22
C LEU A 588 34.71 13.97 -10.16
N GLU A 589 35.32 14.32 -11.29
CA GLU A 589 36.39 15.34 -11.33
C GLU A 589 35.89 16.72 -10.88
N ALA A 590 34.67 17.10 -11.26
CA ALA A 590 34.05 18.35 -10.84
C ALA A 590 33.77 18.36 -9.33
N ALA A 591 33.27 17.26 -8.78
CA ALA A 591 32.96 17.11 -7.35
C ALA A 591 34.20 17.36 -6.48
N LEU A 592 35.39 16.92 -6.89
CA LEU A 592 36.63 17.16 -6.13
C LEU A 592 36.97 18.64 -5.94
N ARG A 593 36.50 19.52 -6.83
CA ARG A 593 36.68 20.98 -6.70
C ARG A 593 35.67 21.61 -5.77
N GLN A 594 34.62 20.88 -5.42
CA GLN A 594 33.58 21.32 -4.50
C GLN A 594 33.94 21.03 -3.04
N ARG A 595 35.04 20.30 -2.78
CA ARG A 595 35.51 19.90 -1.44
C ARG A 595 34.40 19.20 -0.62
N PRO A 596 33.85 18.08 -1.11
CA PRO A 596 32.88 17.28 -0.38
C PRO A 596 33.55 16.57 0.79
N ASP A 597 32.78 16.33 1.86
CA ASP A 597 33.15 15.41 2.93
C ASP A 597 32.79 13.97 2.53
N TYR A 598 31.62 13.79 1.91
CA TYR A 598 31.14 12.51 1.38
C TYR A 598 30.83 12.59 -0.11
N ILE A 599 31.26 11.59 -0.87
CA ILE A 599 30.89 11.40 -2.27
C ILE A 599 30.06 10.13 -2.36
N ILE A 600 28.82 10.27 -2.84
CA ILE A 600 27.92 9.14 -3.07
C ILE A 600 27.84 8.90 -4.56
N MET A 601 28.34 7.75 -5.01
CA MET A 601 28.29 7.33 -6.41
C MET A 601 27.20 6.27 -6.56
N GLY A 602 26.20 6.52 -7.39
CA GLY A 602 25.03 5.65 -7.52
C GLY A 602 25.41 4.19 -7.80
N GLU A 603 26.12 3.94 -8.89
CA GLU A 603 26.65 2.62 -9.22
C GLU A 603 27.91 2.75 -10.06
N VAL A 604 28.96 1.98 -9.74
CA VAL A 604 30.16 1.87 -10.59
C VAL A 604 29.96 0.74 -11.61
N ARG A 605 30.21 1.03 -12.89
CA ARG A 605 30.04 0.11 -14.04
C ARG A 605 31.28 -0.01 -14.92
N GLY A 606 32.20 0.97 -14.89
CA GLY A 606 33.31 1.12 -15.83
C GLY A 606 34.53 1.85 -15.26
N GLU A 607 35.18 2.64 -16.13
CA GLU A 607 36.47 3.29 -15.85
C GLU A 607 36.42 4.31 -14.70
N GLU A 608 35.24 4.88 -14.41
CA GLU A 608 35.01 5.80 -13.30
C GLU A 608 35.35 5.17 -11.94
N GLY A 609 35.25 3.85 -11.82
CA GLY A 609 35.67 3.11 -10.63
C GLY A 609 37.15 3.29 -10.30
N ARG A 610 38.02 3.45 -11.31
CA ARG A 610 39.45 3.74 -11.08
C ARG A 610 39.64 5.10 -10.43
N THR A 611 38.92 6.10 -10.91
CA THR A 611 38.97 7.46 -10.37
C THR A 611 38.39 7.48 -8.96
N LEU A 612 37.28 6.77 -8.71
CA LEU A 612 36.69 6.66 -7.38
C LEU A 612 37.70 6.14 -6.35
N PHE A 613 38.43 5.06 -6.65
CA PHE A 613 39.47 4.55 -5.75
C PHE A 613 40.67 5.50 -5.59
N GLN A 614 41.00 6.28 -6.61
CA GLN A 614 42.01 7.34 -6.48
C GLN A 614 41.54 8.42 -5.53
N VAL A 615 40.29 8.87 -5.67
CA VAL A 615 39.65 9.85 -4.80
C VAL A 615 39.61 9.37 -3.35
N MET A 616 39.18 8.14 -3.14
CA MET A 616 39.16 7.47 -1.83
C MET A 616 40.57 7.45 -1.20
N SER A 617 41.60 7.11 -1.97
CA SER A 617 43.00 7.12 -1.49
C SER A 617 43.55 8.52 -1.13
N THR A 618 42.91 9.58 -1.62
CA THR A 618 43.26 10.97 -1.25
C THR A 618 42.53 11.48 -0.01
N GLY A 619 41.73 10.63 0.65
CA GLY A 619 41.07 10.92 1.92
C GLY A 619 39.64 11.46 1.81
N HIS A 620 38.99 11.31 0.66
CA HIS A 620 37.55 11.58 0.54
C HIS A 620 36.78 10.31 0.91
N THR A 621 35.75 10.43 1.75
CA THR A 621 34.88 9.29 2.08
C THR A 621 33.92 9.04 0.93
N THR A 622 33.84 7.80 0.49
CA THR A 622 33.00 7.45 -0.67
C THR A 622 32.05 6.31 -0.37
N TYR A 623 30.82 6.44 -0.84
CA TYR A 623 29.81 5.38 -0.86
C TYR A 623 29.43 5.05 -2.28
N THR A 624 29.36 3.75 -2.60
CA THR A 624 28.94 3.34 -3.93
C THR A 624 28.21 2.00 -3.92
N THR A 625 27.43 1.77 -4.97
CA THR A 625 26.95 0.43 -5.27
C THR A 625 27.75 -0.24 -6.40
N PHE A 626 27.74 -1.57 -6.43
CA PHE A 626 28.41 -2.35 -7.47
C PHE A 626 27.71 -3.69 -7.74
N HIS A 627 27.73 -4.16 -8.99
CA HIS A 627 27.15 -5.47 -9.32
C HIS A 627 28.17 -6.61 -9.14
N ALA A 628 28.05 -7.36 -8.03
CA ALA A 628 28.84 -8.56 -7.75
C ALA A 628 28.17 -9.40 -6.63
N ASP A 629 28.25 -10.72 -6.72
CA ASP A 629 27.53 -11.61 -5.77
C ASP A 629 28.33 -11.96 -4.50
N ASN A 630 29.62 -11.57 -4.46
CA ASN A 630 30.53 -11.80 -3.34
C ASN A 630 31.76 -10.88 -3.42
N VAL A 631 32.48 -10.75 -2.30
CA VAL A 631 33.66 -9.86 -2.18
C VAL A 631 34.79 -10.24 -3.13
N SER A 632 35.04 -11.53 -3.35
CA SER A 632 36.07 -11.98 -4.29
C SER A 632 35.76 -11.53 -5.73
N GLU A 633 34.48 -11.51 -6.11
CA GLU A 633 34.04 -10.98 -7.40
C GLU A 633 34.16 -9.45 -7.46
N VAL A 634 33.83 -8.72 -6.38
CA VAL A 634 34.07 -7.27 -6.29
C VAL A 634 35.54 -6.98 -6.57
N ILE A 635 36.45 -7.57 -5.79
CA ILE A 635 37.91 -7.39 -5.95
C ILE A 635 38.35 -7.72 -7.38
N LYS A 636 37.90 -8.86 -7.92
CA LYS A 636 38.26 -9.29 -9.26
C LYS A 636 37.81 -8.28 -10.32
N ARG A 637 36.54 -7.85 -10.31
CA ARG A 637 35.99 -6.95 -11.33
C ARG A 637 36.60 -5.55 -11.26
N PHE A 638 36.85 -5.03 -10.06
CA PHE A 638 37.57 -3.77 -9.90
C PHE A 638 39.01 -3.84 -10.41
N THR A 639 39.69 -4.97 -10.24
CA THR A 639 41.11 -5.12 -10.62
C THR A 639 41.34 -5.57 -12.06
N THR A 640 40.28 -5.79 -12.84
CA THR A 640 40.34 -6.17 -14.26
C THR A 640 39.70 -5.10 -15.15
N GLU A 641 40.02 -5.11 -16.45
CA GLU A 641 39.30 -4.30 -17.45
C GLU A 641 37.78 -4.59 -17.40
N PRO A 642 36.91 -3.58 -17.53
CA PRO A 642 37.21 -2.19 -17.94
C PRO A 642 37.62 -1.23 -16.80
N ILE A 643 37.64 -1.65 -15.52
CA ILE A 643 37.89 -0.73 -14.39
C ILE A 643 39.39 -0.60 -14.11
N ASN A 644 40.09 -1.72 -14.01
CA ASN A 644 41.55 -1.80 -13.89
C ASN A 644 42.14 -0.98 -12.71
N VAL A 645 41.53 -1.08 -11.52
CA VAL A 645 42.06 -0.55 -10.25
C VAL A 645 43.26 -1.37 -9.80
N SER A 646 44.33 -0.68 -9.37
CA SER A 646 45.47 -1.37 -8.76
C SER A 646 45.07 -1.99 -7.41
N LYS A 647 45.44 -3.25 -7.18
CA LYS A 647 45.19 -3.94 -5.89
C LYS A 647 45.69 -3.18 -4.67
N THR A 648 46.73 -2.36 -4.82
CA THR A 648 47.26 -1.52 -3.73
C THR A 648 46.34 -0.34 -3.39
N LEU A 649 45.57 0.18 -4.35
CA LEU A 649 44.58 1.24 -4.09
C LEU A 649 43.33 0.67 -3.43
N PHE A 650 43.08 -0.64 -3.57
CA PHE A 650 41.90 -1.27 -3.02
C PHE A 650 41.83 -1.21 -1.49
N THR A 651 42.97 -1.00 -0.80
CA THR A 651 43.03 -0.80 0.66
C THR A 651 42.48 0.57 1.11
N ALA A 652 42.09 1.45 0.18
CA ALA A 652 41.40 2.69 0.53
C ALA A 652 39.92 2.45 0.88
N LEU A 653 39.35 1.32 0.43
CA LEU A 653 37.98 0.93 0.77
C LEU A 653 38.01 0.24 2.12
N ASP A 654 37.14 0.62 3.06
CA ASP A 654 37.12 0.02 4.40
C ASP A 654 36.18 -1.20 4.45
N LEU A 655 34.96 -1.04 3.92
CA LEU A 655 33.88 -2.01 4.08
C LEU A 655 33.22 -2.39 2.75
N VAL A 656 32.88 -3.68 2.62
CA VAL A 656 32.02 -4.22 1.56
C VAL A 656 30.84 -4.95 2.20
N SER A 657 29.62 -4.51 1.90
CA SER A 657 28.39 -5.21 2.30
C SER A 657 27.76 -5.89 1.08
N ILE A 658 27.59 -7.21 1.15
CA ILE A 658 26.97 -7.99 0.06
C ILE A 658 25.48 -8.14 0.31
N GLN A 659 24.66 -7.52 -0.52
CA GLN A 659 23.20 -7.62 -0.53
C GLN A 659 22.73 -8.80 -1.39
N ALA A 660 21.85 -9.63 -0.83
CA ALA A 660 21.28 -10.79 -1.49
C ALA A 660 19.74 -10.71 -1.52
N SER A 661 19.15 -10.97 -2.69
CA SER A 661 17.72 -11.29 -2.82
C SER A 661 17.57 -12.81 -2.86
N THR A 662 16.88 -13.37 -1.88
CA THR A 662 16.74 -14.83 -1.69
C THR A 662 15.32 -15.18 -1.25
N ARG A 663 15.05 -16.46 -0.98
CA ARG A 663 13.78 -16.91 -0.41
C ARG A 663 13.99 -17.60 0.93
N VAL A 664 13.30 -17.13 1.95
CA VAL A 664 13.24 -17.74 3.28
C VAL A 664 11.81 -18.20 3.52
N ARG A 665 11.63 -19.50 3.83
CA ARG A 665 10.30 -20.11 4.03
C ARG A 665 9.32 -19.83 2.88
N GLY A 666 9.83 -19.77 1.64
CA GLY A 666 9.05 -19.55 0.42
C GLY A 666 8.74 -18.07 0.11
N LYS A 667 9.00 -17.14 1.02
CA LYS A 667 8.85 -15.69 0.80
C LYS A 667 10.15 -15.08 0.28
N LYS A 668 10.05 -14.16 -0.68
CA LYS A 668 11.19 -13.38 -1.16
C LYS A 668 11.62 -12.43 -0.04
N VAL A 669 12.92 -12.36 0.23
CA VAL A 669 13.51 -11.50 1.24
C VAL A 669 14.83 -10.92 0.74
N ARG A 670 15.18 -9.73 1.23
CA ARG A 670 16.48 -9.09 1.00
C ARG A 670 17.30 -9.13 2.29
N ARG A 671 18.56 -9.55 2.20
CA ARG A 671 19.47 -9.77 3.35
C ARG A 671 20.87 -9.24 3.03
N SER A 672 21.48 -8.57 3.99
CA SER A 672 22.93 -8.41 4.07
C SER A 672 23.55 -9.79 4.29
N ARG A 673 24.14 -10.39 3.27
CA ARG A 673 24.72 -11.73 3.34
C ARG A 673 25.98 -11.76 4.21
N ASN A 674 26.83 -10.77 4.03
CA ASN A 674 28.02 -10.54 4.85
C ASN A 674 28.46 -9.09 4.75
N ILE A 675 29.06 -8.61 5.85
CA ILE A 675 29.79 -7.34 5.91
C ILE A 675 31.25 -7.68 6.13
N THR A 676 32.09 -7.26 5.19
CA THR A 676 33.48 -7.63 5.08
C THR A 676 34.38 -6.41 5.14
N GLU A 677 35.37 -6.45 6.01
CA GLU A 677 36.44 -5.46 6.07
C GLU A 677 37.52 -5.77 5.05
N ILE A 678 38.02 -4.73 4.38
CA ILE A 678 39.22 -4.80 3.57
C ILE A 678 40.39 -4.36 4.45
N ARG A 679 41.35 -5.25 4.70
CA ARG A 679 42.46 -4.97 5.61
C ARG A 679 43.68 -4.43 4.88
N ARG A 680 44.47 -5.33 4.30
CA ARG A 680 45.75 -4.96 3.69
C ARG A 680 46.03 -5.79 2.46
N TYR A 681 46.76 -5.17 1.53
CA TYR A 681 47.35 -5.87 0.41
C TYR A 681 48.59 -6.66 0.87
N ASP A 682 48.62 -7.96 0.58
CA ASP A 682 49.77 -8.82 0.76
C ASP A 682 50.58 -8.91 -0.54
N ALA A 683 51.72 -8.24 -0.54
CA ALA A 683 52.62 -8.20 -1.70
C ALA A 683 53.32 -9.55 -1.98
N GLU A 684 53.42 -10.45 -1.00
CA GLU A 684 54.06 -11.76 -1.21
C GLU A 684 53.16 -12.69 -2.01
N ASN A 685 51.85 -12.64 -1.74
CA ASN A 685 50.84 -13.49 -2.38
C ASN A 685 50.07 -12.78 -3.50
N ASP A 686 50.25 -11.46 -3.68
CA ASP A 686 49.48 -10.61 -4.62
C ASP A 686 47.97 -10.70 -4.36
N GLU A 687 47.57 -10.69 -3.08
CA GLU A 687 46.20 -10.87 -2.63
C GLU A 687 45.78 -9.77 -1.64
N ILE A 688 44.48 -9.44 -1.64
CA ILE A 688 43.90 -8.50 -0.67
C ILE A 688 43.34 -9.32 0.49
N ASN A 689 43.83 -9.05 1.70
CA ASN A 689 43.31 -9.70 2.90
C ASN A 689 42.00 -9.05 3.29
N VAL A 690 40.97 -9.88 3.46
CA VAL A 690 39.63 -9.48 3.87
C VAL A 690 39.21 -10.21 5.13
N ASN A 691 38.26 -9.65 5.88
CA ASN A 691 37.74 -10.24 7.11
C ASN A 691 36.23 -10.07 7.19
N ASP A 692 35.48 -11.17 7.21
CA ASP A 692 34.04 -11.14 7.42
C ASP A 692 33.75 -10.83 8.90
N VAL A 693 33.16 -9.66 9.18
CA VAL A 693 32.76 -9.25 10.54
C VAL A 693 31.38 -9.80 10.86
N PHE A 694 30.46 -9.72 9.90
CA PHE A 694 29.11 -10.26 10.02
C PHE A 694 28.79 -11.22 8.90
N GLN A 695 28.04 -12.28 9.22
CA GLN A 695 27.57 -13.27 8.26
C GLN A 695 26.14 -13.72 8.57
N TRP A 696 25.28 -13.67 7.56
CA TRP A 696 23.92 -14.18 7.62
C TRP A 696 23.86 -15.72 7.51
N ARG A 697 22.94 -16.32 8.27
CA ARG A 697 22.66 -17.76 8.31
C ARG A 697 21.29 -18.04 7.70
N PRO A 698 21.22 -18.56 6.46
CA PRO A 698 19.96 -18.80 5.76
C PRO A 698 19.03 -19.78 6.48
N GLU A 699 19.58 -20.74 7.23
CA GLU A 699 18.80 -21.80 7.88
C GLU A 699 17.95 -21.27 9.03
N THR A 700 18.49 -20.31 9.79
CA THR A 700 17.84 -19.72 10.96
C THR A 700 17.31 -18.32 10.69
N ASP A 701 17.68 -17.71 9.56
CA ASP A 701 17.44 -16.30 9.23
C ASP A 701 17.98 -15.35 10.31
N THR A 702 19.21 -15.61 10.77
CA THR A 702 19.89 -14.84 11.82
C THR A 702 21.30 -14.46 11.40
N TYR A 703 21.87 -13.49 12.12
CA TYR A 703 23.20 -12.96 11.89
C TYR A 703 24.18 -13.47 12.94
N ARG A 704 25.45 -13.62 12.57
CA ARG A 704 26.53 -13.92 13.50
C ARG A 704 27.69 -12.98 13.28
N SER A 705 28.19 -12.40 14.38
CA SER A 705 29.51 -11.79 14.41
C SER A 705 30.58 -12.88 14.39
N THR A 706 31.48 -12.83 13.41
CA THR A 706 32.45 -13.91 13.11
C THR A 706 33.88 -13.59 13.51
N ALA A 707 34.24 -12.31 13.65
CA ALA A 707 35.61 -11.88 13.91
C ALA A 707 35.67 -10.51 14.60
N GLU A 708 36.79 -10.24 15.27
CA GLU A 708 37.11 -8.89 15.76
C GLU A 708 37.30 -7.93 14.57
N SER A 709 36.76 -6.72 14.72
CA SER A 709 36.77 -5.67 13.69
C SER A 709 38.03 -4.83 13.79
N THR A 710 38.82 -4.81 12.71
CA THR A 710 39.99 -3.92 12.62
C THR A 710 39.55 -2.48 12.42
N THR A 711 38.42 -2.25 11.76
CA THR A 711 37.87 -0.90 11.55
C THR A 711 37.49 -0.25 12.88
N LEU A 712 36.87 -1.00 13.79
CA LEU A 712 36.56 -0.50 15.14
C LEU A 712 37.82 -0.25 15.97
N ASP A 713 38.87 -1.07 15.81
CA ASP A 713 40.16 -0.83 16.47
C ASP A 713 40.81 0.48 15.98
N GLU A 714 40.71 0.78 14.68
CA GLU A 714 41.17 2.06 14.12
C GLU A 714 40.36 3.23 14.67
N ILE A 715 39.03 3.13 14.68
CA ILE A 715 38.15 4.18 15.25
C ILE A 715 38.49 4.41 16.72
N LYS A 716 38.63 3.34 17.50
CA LYS A 716 39.03 3.40 18.91
C LYS A 716 40.37 4.11 19.07
N PHE A 717 41.35 3.80 18.23
CA PHE A 717 42.65 4.45 18.26
C PHE A 717 42.57 5.94 17.90
N ASP A 718 41.88 6.28 16.82
CA ASP A 718 41.77 7.65 16.29
C ASP A 718 41.00 8.58 17.23
N ARG A 719 39.96 8.06 17.89
CA ARG A 719 39.19 8.77 18.92
C ARG A 719 39.87 8.77 20.29
N GLY A 720 40.91 7.95 20.48
CA GLY A 720 41.61 7.80 21.76
C GLY A 720 40.79 7.09 22.83
N TRP A 721 39.85 6.24 22.42
CA TRP A 721 38.96 5.49 23.30
C TRP A 721 39.63 4.25 23.90
N SER A 722 39.19 3.89 25.09
CA SER A 722 39.36 2.57 25.69
C SER A 722 38.39 1.56 25.06
N GLU A 723 38.63 0.28 25.30
CA GLU A 723 37.70 -0.77 24.86
C GLU A 723 36.31 -0.59 25.49
N ALA A 724 36.25 -0.17 26.76
CA ALA A 724 34.99 0.07 27.45
C ALA A 724 34.19 1.21 26.80
N GLU A 725 34.86 2.31 26.45
CA GLU A 725 34.23 3.45 25.75
C GLU A 725 33.74 3.05 24.36
N LEU A 726 34.50 2.27 23.59
CA LEU A 726 34.05 1.75 22.30
C LEU A 726 32.76 0.90 22.44
N GLN A 727 32.74 0.00 23.42
CA GLN A 727 31.57 -0.84 23.68
C GLN A 727 30.37 -0.03 24.17
N GLN A 728 30.61 1.02 24.97
CA GLN A 728 29.58 1.97 25.40
C GLN A 728 29.01 2.73 24.20
N GLN A 729 29.86 3.27 23.32
CA GLN A 729 29.42 3.99 22.12
C GLN A 729 28.58 3.12 21.17
N LEU A 730 28.95 1.85 21.00
CA LEU A 730 28.13 0.89 20.27
C LEU A 730 26.84 0.54 21.02
N PHE A 731 26.85 0.51 22.34
CA PHE A 731 25.67 0.24 23.13
C PHE A 731 24.65 1.39 23.07
N GLU A 732 25.08 2.64 23.21
CA GLU A 732 24.21 3.82 23.08
C GLU A 732 23.49 3.85 21.72
N ARG A 733 24.20 3.62 20.61
CA ARG A 733 23.60 3.55 19.27
C ARG A 733 22.58 2.42 19.14
N ARG A 734 22.84 1.27 19.78
CA ARG A 734 21.88 0.16 19.84
C ARG A 734 20.63 0.56 20.64
N VAL A 735 20.79 1.29 21.73
CA VAL A 735 19.68 1.79 22.56
C VAL A 735 18.81 2.77 21.77
N VAL A 736 19.40 3.70 21.04
CA VAL A 736 18.64 4.65 20.19
C VAL A 736 17.84 3.90 19.12
N LEU A 737 18.46 2.97 18.39
CA LEU A 737 17.75 2.16 17.39
C LEU A 737 16.67 1.27 18.00
N ALA A 738 16.93 0.69 19.18
CA ALA A 738 15.97 -0.13 19.93
C ALA A 738 14.76 0.71 20.37
N SER A 739 14.98 1.92 20.88
CA SER A 739 13.91 2.84 21.30
C SER A 739 12.98 3.20 20.13
N LEU A 740 13.53 3.46 18.94
CA LEU A 740 12.73 3.71 17.73
C LEU A 740 11.86 2.51 17.36
N ILE A 741 12.41 1.29 17.47
CA ILE A 741 11.67 0.05 17.16
C ILE A 741 10.56 -0.20 18.19
N GLU A 742 10.84 -0.04 19.49
CA GLU A 742 9.86 -0.28 20.56
C GLU A 742 8.67 0.68 20.48
N GLN A 743 8.92 1.95 20.17
CA GLN A 743 7.89 2.99 20.06
C GLN A 743 7.19 2.99 18.69
N GLY A 744 7.64 2.18 17.73
CA GLY A 744 7.08 2.15 16.37
C GLY A 744 7.42 3.38 15.51
N LEU A 745 8.44 4.13 15.91
CA LEU A 745 8.90 5.34 15.22
C LEU A 745 9.80 4.98 14.04
N ASN A 746 9.19 4.73 12.89
CA ASN A 746 9.88 4.22 11.71
C ASN A 746 9.80 5.14 10.49
N THR A 747 9.04 6.25 10.53
CA THR A 747 8.92 7.15 9.39
C THR A 747 10.25 7.82 9.05
N TYR A 748 10.41 8.24 7.79
CA TYR A 748 11.66 8.86 7.36
C TYR A 748 12.01 10.10 8.19
N SER A 749 10.99 10.94 8.47
CA SER A 749 11.14 12.15 9.28
C SER A 749 11.54 11.87 10.74
N GLU A 750 10.91 10.90 11.39
CA GLU A 750 11.17 10.56 12.80
C GLU A 750 12.56 9.97 12.98
N VAL A 751 12.93 9.03 12.12
CA VAL A 751 14.23 8.37 12.19
C VAL A 751 15.34 9.36 11.90
N ALA A 752 15.22 10.17 10.84
CA ALA A 752 16.22 11.17 10.52
C ALA A 752 16.34 12.24 11.61
N ALA A 753 15.24 12.77 12.16
CA ALA A 753 15.28 13.74 13.26
C ALA A 753 15.98 13.16 14.50
N THR A 754 15.65 11.92 14.88
CA THR A 754 16.25 11.23 16.03
C THR A 754 17.74 11.01 15.83
N LEU A 755 18.15 10.49 14.67
CA LEU A 755 19.57 10.23 14.38
C LEU A 755 20.39 11.51 14.35
N GLN A 756 19.85 12.58 13.75
CA GLN A 756 20.54 13.87 13.70
C GLN A 756 20.59 14.56 15.07
N ALA A 757 19.55 14.42 15.89
CA ALA A 757 19.55 14.85 17.29
C ALA A 757 20.66 14.13 18.08
N TYR A 758 20.80 12.80 17.92
CA TYR A 758 21.88 12.05 18.57
C TYR A 758 23.26 12.53 18.11
N ILE A 759 23.47 12.73 16.81
CA ILE A 759 24.78 13.14 16.26
C ILE A 759 25.17 14.53 16.78
N ASN A 760 24.21 15.43 16.97
CA ASN A 760 24.45 16.79 17.45
C ASN A 760 24.59 16.87 18.97
N ASP A 761 23.70 16.21 19.71
CA ASP A 761 23.66 16.22 21.18
C ASP A 761 23.18 14.85 21.73
N PRO A 762 24.11 13.89 21.93
CA PRO A 762 23.79 12.57 22.45
C PRO A 762 23.15 12.60 23.84
N GLU A 763 23.62 13.47 24.73
CA GLU A 763 23.19 13.52 26.14
C GLU A 763 21.72 13.92 26.24
N THR A 764 21.32 14.94 25.48
CA THR A 764 19.92 15.39 25.43
C THR A 764 19.01 14.31 24.87
N LEU A 765 19.39 13.66 23.76
CA LEU A 765 18.55 12.60 23.19
C LEU A 765 18.42 11.40 24.15
N LEU A 766 19.53 10.97 24.76
CA LEU A 766 19.48 9.88 25.74
C LEU A 766 18.63 10.23 26.97
N THR A 767 18.59 11.51 27.36
CA THR A 767 17.70 12.00 28.42
C THR A 767 16.22 11.92 28.01
N LEU A 768 15.89 12.30 26.78
CA LEU A 768 14.52 12.17 26.26
C LEU A 768 14.08 10.70 26.22
N ILE A 769 14.95 9.80 25.74
CA ILE A 769 14.69 8.36 25.71
C ILE A 769 14.52 7.81 27.13
N ALA A 770 15.41 8.16 28.07
CA ALA A 770 15.39 7.66 29.45
C ALA A 770 14.14 8.08 30.26
N ASN A 771 13.47 9.16 29.83
CA ASN A 771 12.24 9.69 30.44
C ASN A 771 10.97 9.39 29.62
N ASP A 772 11.06 8.60 28.55
CA ASP A 772 9.94 8.29 27.64
C ASP A 772 9.33 9.55 26.97
N GLU A 773 10.13 10.59 26.75
CA GLU A 773 9.72 11.90 26.19
C GLU A 773 10.11 12.07 24.70
N LEU A 774 10.68 11.02 24.06
CA LEU A 774 11.17 11.10 22.68
C LEU A 774 10.06 11.46 21.69
N GLU A 775 8.95 10.71 21.67
CA GLU A 775 7.85 10.90 20.72
C GLU A 775 7.27 12.32 20.80
N GLU A 776 7.06 12.83 22.02
CA GLU A 776 6.55 14.19 22.25
C GLU A 776 7.52 15.27 21.74
N ALA A 777 8.83 15.04 21.86
CA ALA A 777 9.86 15.98 21.43
C ALA A 777 10.14 15.96 19.91
N LEU A 778 9.66 14.95 19.17
CA LEU A 778 9.94 14.85 17.73
C LEU A 778 9.37 16.00 16.91
N GLY A 779 8.24 16.59 17.34
CA GLY A 779 7.68 17.78 16.70
C GLY A 779 8.69 18.93 16.65
N ASP A 780 9.31 19.21 17.80
CA ASP A 780 10.31 20.27 17.96
C ASP A 780 11.63 19.90 17.26
N LEU A 781 12.05 18.63 17.31
CA LEU A 781 13.28 18.15 16.67
C LEU A 781 13.19 18.22 15.13
N ARG A 782 12.00 18.13 14.54
CA ARG A 782 11.79 18.27 13.09
C ARG A 782 12.02 19.70 12.59
N GLU A 783 11.87 20.70 13.45
CA GLU A 783 12.11 22.11 13.11
C GLU A 783 13.60 22.50 13.14
N LEU A 784 14.49 21.58 13.54
CA LEU A 784 15.92 21.83 13.54
C LEU A 784 16.42 22.25 12.16
N GLU A 785 17.03 23.44 12.07
CA GLU A 785 17.51 24.03 10.83
C GLU A 785 18.46 23.09 10.06
N SER A 786 19.17 22.19 10.74
CA SER A 786 20.07 21.21 10.12
C SER A 786 19.39 20.13 9.27
N VAL A 787 18.07 19.98 9.37
CA VAL A 787 17.29 18.88 8.79
C VAL A 787 16.19 19.47 7.89
N LEU A 788 16.32 19.36 6.56
CA LEU A 788 15.20 19.63 5.65
C LEU A 788 14.58 18.30 5.29
N ILE A 789 13.47 17.96 5.95
CA ILE A 789 12.67 16.82 5.58
C ILE A 789 11.34 17.36 5.10
N ASP A 790 11.27 17.58 3.79
CA ASP A 790 10.04 17.94 3.09
C ASP A 790 9.49 16.66 2.46
N VAL A 791 8.96 15.78 3.31
CA VAL A 791 8.30 14.55 2.87
C VAL A 791 6.80 14.74 3.01
N ASP A 792 6.09 14.54 1.90
CA ASP A 792 4.63 14.58 1.87
C ASP A 792 4.05 13.50 2.82
N PRO A 793 3.28 13.88 3.86
CA PRO A 793 2.69 12.93 4.80
C PRO A 793 1.77 11.91 4.13
N GLU A 794 1.10 12.25 3.02
CA GLU A 794 0.24 11.33 2.29
C GLU A 794 1.07 10.26 1.57
N LEU A 795 2.20 10.65 0.98
CA LEU A 795 3.13 9.69 0.35
C LEU A 795 3.82 8.82 1.39
N GLU A 796 4.25 9.40 2.51
CA GLU A 796 4.84 8.68 3.65
C GLU A 796 3.88 7.60 4.19
N ALA A 797 2.59 7.93 4.34
CA ALA A 797 1.58 6.98 4.82
C ALA A 797 1.33 5.79 3.87
N MET A 798 1.68 5.92 2.59
CA MET A 798 1.58 4.82 1.63
C MET A 798 2.79 3.87 1.69
N VAL A 799 3.92 4.29 2.28
CA VAL A 799 5.14 3.48 2.34
C VAL A 799 4.90 2.21 3.16
N PRO A 800 5.14 1.01 2.59
CA PRO A 800 5.00 -0.23 3.35
C PRO A 800 6.13 -0.34 4.37
N ARG A 801 5.84 -0.02 5.64
CA ARG A 801 6.78 -0.16 6.75
C ARG A 801 6.49 -1.46 7.53
N PRO A 802 7.48 -2.36 7.68
CA PRO A 802 7.27 -3.63 8.35
C PRO A 802 7.20 -3.47 9.88
N GLU A 803 6.27 -4.20 10.49
CA GLU A 803 6.27 -4.40 11.94
C GLU A 803 7.44 -5.29 12.38
N PRO A 804 8.07 -5.00 13.53
CA PRO A 804 9.09 -5.86 14.10
C PRO A 804 8.50 -7.22 14.49
N ASP A 805 9.26 -8.30 14.27
CA ASP A 805 8.82 -9.62 14.69
C ASP A 805 9.18 -9.92 16.16
N GLU A 806 8.64 -11.02 16.70
CA GLU A 806 8.82 -11.38 18.12
C GLU A 806 10.29 -11.46 18.54
N ALA A 807 11.18 -11.94 17.66
CA ALA A 807 12.61 -12.03 17.95
C ALA A 807 13.31 -10.66 17.98
N ILE A 808 12.89 -9.72 17.12
CA ILE A 808 13.38 -8.34 17.15
C ILE A 808 12.89 -7.63 18.41
N LEU A 809 11.62 -7.80 18.78
CA LEU A 809 11.06 -7.23 20.01
C LEU A 809 11.75 -7.78 21.25
N GLU A 810 12.02 -9.09 21.31
CA GLU A 810 12.80 -9.70 22.40
C GLU A 810 14.20 -9.09 22.49
N THR A 811 14.91 -8.98 21.36
CA THR A 811 16.26 -8.36 21.32
C THR A 811 16.23 -6.89 21.74
N THR A 812 15.20 -6.16 21.30
CA THR A 812 14.98 -4.74 21.61
C THR A 812 14.74 -4.57 23.11
N GLY A 813 13.84 -5.37 23.69
CA GLY A 813 13.57 -5.40 25.12
C GLY A 813 14.82 -5.73 25.95
N GLU A 814 15.61 -6.73 25.55
CA GLU A 814 16.88 -7.05 26.23
C GLU A 814 17.88 -5.89 26.23
N ILE A 815 17.97 -5.13 25.13
CA ILE A 815 18.85 -3.96 25.02
C ILE A 815 18.37 -2.84 25.94
N LEU A 816 17.06 -2.57 25.96
CA LEU A 816 16.46 -1.50 26.75
C LEU A 816 16.43 -1.83 28.25
N ASP A 817 16.14 -3.08 28.62
CA ASP A 817 16.26 -3.58 30.00
C ASP A 817 17.69 -3.41 30.51
N ARG A 818 18.69 -3.69 29.68
CA ARG A 818 20.09 -3.44 30.04
C ARG A 818 20.39 -1.94 30.15
N ALA A 819 19.82 -1.11 29.27
CA ALA A 819 20.00 0.34 29.32
C ALA A 819 19.38 0.93 30.59
N GLU A 820 18.26 0.40 31.05
CA GLU A 820 17.59 0.74 32.30
C GLU A 820 18.47 0.46 33.53
N GLU A 821 19.29 -0.59 33.48
CA GLU A 821 20.22 -0.94 34.55
C GLU A 821 21.56 -0.17 34.48
N GLU A 822 22.10 0.01 33.28
CA GLU A 822 23.50 0.47 33.08
C GLU A 822 23.63 1.92 32.58
N LEU A 823 22.66 2.46 31.85
CA LEU A 823 22.77 3.73 31.11
C LEU A 823 21.80 4.81 31.61
N PHE A 824 20.50 4.55 31.57
CA PHE A 824 19.44 5.51 31.94
C PHE A 824 19.48 6.04 33.38
N PRO A 825 20.02 5.32 34.40
CA PRO A 825 20.18 5.90 35.73
C PRO A 825 21.01 7.20 35.76
N GLU A 826 21.87 7.43 34.77
CA GLU A 826 22.67 8.66 34.65
C GLU A 826 21.86 9.85 34.11
N TYR A 827 20.83 9.60 33.32
CA TYR A 827 20.03 10.62 32.62
C TYR A 827 18.66 10.88 33.28
N ARG A 828 18.17 9.96 34.11
CA ARG A 828 16.86 10.08 34.75
C ARG A 828 16.78 11.17 35.80
N GLY A 829 15.71 11.96 35.73
CA GLY A 829 15.43 13.04 36.67
C GLY A 829 16.15 14.36 36.37
N GLU A 830 16.97 14.39 35.32
CA GLU A 830 17.36 15.63 34.64
C GLU A 830 16.18 16.05 33.75
N ARG A 831 15.73 17.31 33.85
CA ARG A 831 14.69 17.80 32.96
C ARG A 831 15.30 18.06 31.60
N GLY A 832 14.92 17.29 30.58
CA GLY A 832 15.20 17.63 29.17
C GLY A 832 14.61 19.00 28.77
N ALA A 833 13.66 19.51 29.56
CA ALA A 833 12.89 20.73 29.34
C ALA A 833 13.65 22.07 29.42
N GLU A 834 14.95 22.14 29.76
CA GLU A 834 15.70 23.41 29.63
C GLU A 834 16.27 23.65 28.21
N LEU A 835 16.12 22.70 27.28
CA LEU A 835 16.69 22.79 25.92
C LEU A 835 15.68 23.08 24.80
N VAL A 836 14.39 22.81 24.99
CA VAL A 836 13.35 23.26 24.03
C VAL A 836 13.31 24.80 23.96
N ASP A 837 13.68 25.49 25.05
CA ASP A 837 13.85 26.96 25.10
C ASP A 837 15.09 27.50 24.33
N ILE A 838 15.94 26.62 23.75
CA ILE A 838 17.09 27.02 22.91
C ILE A 838 16.73 26.97 21.41
N LEU A 839 15.60 26.37 21.05
CA LEU A 839 15.01 26.60 19.73
C LEU A 839 14.61 28.08 19.66
N PRO A 840 14.92 28.79 18.56
CA PRO A 840 14.54 30.18 18.45
C PRO A 840 13.02 30.27 18.65
N GLU A 841 12.58 31.00 19.69
CA GLU A 841 11.18 31.36 19.86
C GLU A 841 10.69 31.81 18.48
N ALA A 842 9.70 31.09 17.95
CA ALA A 842 8.95 31.49 16.76
C ALA A 842 8.23 32.81 17.07
N GLY A 843 8.98 33.91 17.04
CA GLY A 843 8.44 35.22 16.86
C GLY A 843 7.99 35.28 15.42
N ASP A 844 6.70 35.53 15.21
CA ASP A 844 6.08 35.87 13.93
C ASP A 844 7.03 36.71 13.06
N ILE A 845 7.79 36.05 12.18
CA ILE A 845 8.41 36.72 11.04
C ILE A 845 7.32 36.77 9.99
N GLU A 846 6.42 37.75 10.14
CA GLU A 846 5.70 38.28 9.00
C GLU A 846 6.75 38.62 7.94
N ALA A 847 6.79 37.82 6.87
CA ALA A 847 7.57 38.12 5.69
C ALA A 847 7.01 39.39 5.04
N SER A 848 7.46 40.55 5.51
CA SER A 848 7.25 41.81 4.81
C SER A 848 8.15 41.81 3.58
N ALA A 849 7.61 41.34 2.45
CA ALA A 849 8.19 41.54 1.14
C ALA A 849 8.13 43.03 0.77
N GLU A 850 9.07 43.83 1.27
CA GLU A 850 9.41 45.11 0.63
C GLU A 850 10.17 44.79 -0.66
N THR A 851 9.46 44.96 -1.77
CA THR A 851 9.97 44.90 -3.13
C THR A 851 10.90 46.08 -3.39
N ASP A 852 12.21 45.89 -3.19
CA ASP A 852 13.21 46.81 -3.68
C ASP A 852 13.35 46.65 -5.21
N GLY A 853 12.70 47.56 -5.94
CA GLY A 853 12.69 47.60 -7.39
C GLY A 853 14.08 47.84 -7.97
N VAL A 854 14.69 46.79 -8.52
CA VAL A 854 15.88 46.90 -9.37
C VAL A 854 15.46 47.52 -10.71
N ARG A 855 15.81 48.81 -10.87
CA ARG A 855 15.80 49.50 -12.17
C ARG A 855 16.77 48.82 -13.13
N ALA A 856 16.26 48.49 -14.32
CA ALA A 856 17.07 48.16 -15.48
C ALA A 856 17.83 49.41 -15.94
N ASP A 857 19.16 49.33 -15.98
CA ASP A 857 20.02 50.27 -16.70
C ASP A 857 20.46 49.65 -18.04
N GLU A 858 20.22 50.40 -19.12
CA GLU A 858 20.71 50.14 -20.48
C GLU A 858 22.24 50.26 -20.56
N PRO A 859 22.93 49.59 -21.50
CA PRO A 859 24.37 49.72 -21.65
C PRO A 859 24.73 50.94 -22.52
N ASP A 860 25.50 51.87 -21.95
CA ASP A 860 26.13 52.96 -22.70
C ASP A 860 27.54 52.56 -23.17
N HIS A 861 27.81 52.80 -24.45
CA HIS A 861 29.09 52.61 -25.10
C HIS A 861 29.89 53.93 -25.07
N SER A 862 31.09 53.94 -24.48
CA SER A 862 32.29 54.68 -24.94
C SER A 862 33.42 54.55 -23.91
N GLU A 863 34.55 53.96 -24.28
CA GLU A 863 35.83 54.67 -24.53
C GLU A 863 36.28 55.62 -23.40
N ASP A 864 37.32 55.24 -22.65
CA ASP A 864 38.71 55.67 -22.88
C ASP A 864 39.58 55.67 -21.60
N SER A 865 40.85 55.32 -21.80
CA SER A 865 42.05 55.75 -21.05
C SER A 865 42.42 55.16 -19.67
N SER A 866 43.54 54.40 -19.68
CA SER A 866 44.71 54.44 -18.77
C SER A 866 44.48 54.43 -17.25
N VAL A 867 44.99 53.46 -16.49
CA VAL A 867 46.42 53.21 -16.15
C VAL A 867 46.58 51.78 -15.64
#